data_AF-A0A812IGK8-F1
#
_entry.id   AF-A0A812IGK8-F1
#
_cell.length_a   1.000
_cell.length_b   1.000
_cell.length_c   1.000
_cell.angle_alpha   90.00
_cell.angle_beta   90.00
_cell.angle_gamma   90.00
#
_symmetry.space_group_name_H-M   'P 1'
#
loop_
_entity.id
_entity.type
_entity.pdbx_description
1 polymer ?
#
loop_
_entity_poly.entity_id
_entity_poly.type
_entity_poly.pdbx_seq_one_letter_code
_entity_poly.pdbx_strand_id
1 'polypeptide(L)'
;MTSPKVLFWDQLDKNEKNKIRRVCIPKPGSGNLEVPENIFEMWQDAAKGRETLYRMWAKSGGVKAVFVESVLVMSKSTRSKKLSVKGGFYSKEDMSTELGYKQSRIDKIVKWAESKNLVRTCEYDDEVLEYWVNIRTEGVLSQEDIDTMEHQKKYEGDGGTDLQMKPRVSLDDFSFGDDDPLVHRNNADKVLVKLNEHLAQTLKARTVSKLEALLKDFEGVYEDMGDCKAEGKINGFGEKLVADCENHFKKAQKLNLALQTLSRLRKASRLRLFSFVKAHMSVQSTLPGAVKRVSLDIAEGVARGKNKALAELYVCYTKKVLRPSSEELLSPQVYLIAKKYGKGAWVVREIQQENGGKALSVIKIGLTSNPFVRRESYARQNFKSFVVIHQTSRADLLGMLEMLEAAVIAEFYDNGRQCRNQLRGGESMRDKNFVPRFPPPYYVYCAATNAAQRVPAKDLVIDAKAAAKKDSCRVLAKIAKVKESSADVPLFKIFQEHGLALEVEFSFSKLATLERYPYIDPRKLFTVLGDGYFHKVLGVPAHLAKESLELFWEKFRVLHPNHQVFSQYVPLATLIPYYLHGDGGRGFKKDPIEILSMLPALGAGSNAKPVDLSSKRKAEDIALGINLRGSSGTTRFLFAVLSSLVYKHHPTVFDELMRLWGKKLESLFADGFEACGSTWRIVILGFTGDNPFIKKVAHLNRSFNNVRKTHSSKNDQKGCCWLCMAGKETRTEHYPFEHLGFFDPAWISTQGLNNPLPWAGNGGPLLQHMLLDPDESPAAFFKADFFHVYHAGVGKDFAASAVVYSMSKLFGLGGIDRDLKALNDALAVYVRKHKTRLHCGFLTKDLLGYNSTREYPEGKWSKNMDTAIVMKFVVDLLQQRRFQDTVQSDDILKTILASATAIGAVLNRCLEAEYFMSDADCVYVIRKGHEFLCGYSSLVAMCYGRQLCLFKLRPKTHYMNHILLNVYTEWCRTGTAVNPLSEATFMSEDFVGHSARLSRRVDPRAIALKVLQRYLLWMQTALDKDALQTLDLSWLL
;
A
#
# COMPACT_ATOMS: atom_id res chain seq x y z
N MET A 1 -9.70 42.90 -47.19
CA MET A 1 -9.34 42.52 -45.80
C MET A 1 -10.15 43.40 -44.86
N THR A 2 -10.73 42.87 -43.78
CA THR A 2 -11.51 43.66 -42.81
C THR A 2 -10.63 44.19 -41.68
N SER A 3 -10.83 45.44 -41.29
CA SER A 3 -10.04 46.12 -40.25
C SER A 3 -10.11 45.40 -38.88
N PRO A 4 -9.08 45.54 -38.02
CA PRO A 4 -9.09 44.97 -36.67
C PRO A 4 -10.29 45.49 -35.85
N LYS A 5 -11.06 44.58 -35.25
CA LYS A 5 -12.24 44.93 -34.46
C LYS A 5 -11.88 44.91 -32.98
N VAL A 6 -11.82 46.09 -32.35
CA VAL A 6 -11.76 46.23 -30.89
C VAL A 6 -13.12 45.85 -30.29
N LEU A 7 -13.12 45.25 -29.10
CA LEU A 7 -14.27 44.58 -28.48
C LEU A 7 -14.37 45.08 -27.02
N PHE A 8 -15.56 45.33 -26.47
CA PHE A 8 -15.76 45.88 -25.10
C PHE A 8 -16.91 45.19 -24.31
N TRP A 9 -16.83 45.08 -22.96
CA TRP A 9 -17.74 44.25 -22.12
C TRP A 9 -19.06 44.86 -21.72
N ASP A 10 -19.23 46.12 -22.05
CA ASP A 10 -20.50 46.80 -22.11
C ASP A 10 -21.24 46.48 -23.44
N GLN A 11 -20.55 46.02 -24.50
CA GLN A 11 -21.02 46.17 -25.90
C GLN A 11 -21.12 44.90 -26.76
N LEU A 12 -20.36 43.85 -26.49
CA LEU A 12 -20.12 42.77 -27.47
C LEU A 12 -21.33 41.89 -27.84
N ASP A 13 -21.20 41.14 -28.93
CA ASP A 13 -22.29 40.30 -29.43
C ASP A 13 -22.46 38.93 -28.72
N LYS A 14 -23.65 38.37 -28.94
CA LYS A 14 -24.11 37.04 -28.52
C LYS A 14 -23.17 35.91 -28.86
N ASN A 15 -22.50 35.97 -30.00
CA ASN A 15 -21.68 34.88 -30.50
C ASN A 15 -20.36 34.79 -29.74
N GLU A 16 -19.78 35.92 -29.33
CA GLU A 16 -18.60 35.97 -28.47
C GLU A 16 -18.88 35.38 -27.07
N LYS A 17 -19.93 35.81 -26.36
CA LYS A 17 -20.33 35.12 -25.10
C LYS A 17 -20.58 33.64 -25.28
N ASN A 18 -21.14 33.23 -26.42
CA ASN A 18 -21.33 31.83 -26.74
C ASN A 18 -20.03 31.11 -27.16
N LYS A 19 -18.97 31.79 -27.62
CA LYS A 19 -17.63 31.18 -27.81
C LYS A 19 -17.01 30.87 -26.46
N ILE A 20 -16.95 31.84 -25.54
CA ILE A 20 -16.42 31.65 -24.17
C ILE A 20 -17.18 30.54 -23.46
N ARG A 21 -18.52 30.58 -23.50
CA ARG A 21 -19.37 29.54 -22.92
C ARG A 21 -19.06 28.15 -23.49
N ARG A 22 -18.75 28.03 -24.78
CA ARG A 22 -18.35 26.76 -25.43
C ARG A 22 -16.94 26.30 -25.08
N VAL A 23 -16.09 27.17 -24.51
CA VAL A 23 -14.74 26.84 -24.02
C VAL A 23 -14.77 26.48 -22.53
N CYS A 24 -15.54 27.22 -21.72
CA CYS A 24 -15.61 27.05 -20.28
C CYS A 24 -16.59 25.96 -19.78
N ILE A 25 -17.55 25.51 -20.61
CA ILE A 25 -18.48 24.42 -20.26
C ILE A 25 -18.01 23.09 -20.87
N PRO A 26 -18.19 21.94 -20.19
CA PRO A 26 -17.91 20.61 -20.74
C PRO A 26 -18.52 20.38 -22.12
N LYS A 27 -17.78 19.72 -23.02
CA LYS A 27 -18.28 19.39 -24.36
C LYS A 27 -19.46 18.40 -24.29
N PRO A 28 -20.55 18.63 -25.04
CA PRO A 28 -21.60 17.63 -25.23
C PRO A 28 -21.01 16.30 -25.73
N GLY A 29 -21.48 15.18 -25.18
CA GLY A 29 -21.01 13.83 -25.52
C GLY A 29 -19.78 13.36 -24.74
N SER A 30 -18.71 14.17 -24.62
CA SER A 30 -17.45 13.71 -23.98
C SER A 30 -17.24 14.18 -22.54
N GLY A 31 -17.90 15.26 -22.10
CA GLY A 31 -17.74 15.81 -20.75
C GLY A 31 -16.38 16.48 -20.47
N ASN A 32 -15.47 16.52 -21.44
CA ASN A 32 -14.17 17.17 -21.28
C ASN A 32 -14.31 18.70 -21.27
N LEU A 33 -13.56 19.37 -20.39
CA LEU A 33 -13.35 20.81 -20.37
C LEU A 33 -12.18 21.21 -21.30
N GLU A 34 -12.24 22.40 -21.91
CA GLU A 34 -11.07 23.00 -22.60
C GLU A 34 -10.25 23.93 -21.68
N VAL A 35 -10.67 24.12 -20.44
CA VAL A 35 -10.03 24.97 -19.42
C VAL A 35 -9.91 24.22 -18.08
N PRO A 36 -9.00 24.63 -17.18
CA PRO A 36 -8.88 24.02 -15.85
C PRO A 36 -10.18 24.08 -15.03
N GLU A 37 -10.36 23.10 -14.16
CA GLU A 37 -11.57 22.92 -13.32
C GLU A 37 -11.91 24.16 -12.47
N ASN A 38 -10.90 24.83 -11.90
CA ASN A 38 -11.12 26.06 -11.13
C ASN A 38 -11.62 27.25 -11.97
N ILE A 39 -11.46 27.18 -13.29
CA ILE A 39 -12.00 28.16 -14.24
C ILE A 39 -13.45 27.80 -14.60
N PHE A 40 -13.79 26.51 -14.66
CA PHE A 40 -15.17 26.07 -14.77
C PHE A 40 -15.97 26.43 -13.51
N GLU A 41 -15.39 26.29 -12.31
CA GLU A 41 -15.96 26.81 -11.06
C GLU A 41 -16.17 28.34 -11.11
N MET A 42 -15.15 29.09 -11.56
CA MET A 42 -15.26 30.55 -11.74
C MET A 42 -16.27 30.94 -12.85
N TRP A 43 -16.55 30.06 -13.80
CA TRP A 43 -17.63 30.19 -14.77
C TRP A 43 -19.00 29.79 -14.21
N GLN A 44 -19.07 29.03 -13.11
CA GLN A 44 -20.33 28.76 -12.40
C GLN A 44 -20.77 29.96 -11.55
N ASP A 45 -19.85 30.71 -10.94
CA ASP A 45 -20.17 32.01 -10.32
C ASP A 45 -20.78 32.96 -11.36
N ALA A 46 -22.07 33.24 -11.17
CA ALA A 46 -22.86 34.06 -12.07
C ALA A 46 -22.56 35.56 -11.98
N ALA A 47 -21.86 35.99 -10.92
CA ALA A 47 -21.48 37.39 -10.70
C ALA A 47 -20.04 37.67 -11.19
N LYS A 48 -19.07 37.72 -10.28
CA LYS A 48 -17.72 38.27 -10.55
C LYS A 48 -16.85 37.33 -11.39
N GLY A 49 -17.03 36.02 -11.24
CA GLY A 49 -16.25 35.00 -11.93
C GLY A 49 -16.46 35.02 -13.45
N ARG A 50 -17.73 35.04 -13.92
CA ARG A 50 -18.04 35.24 -15.34
C ARG A 50 -17.56 36.57 -15.88
N GLU A 51 -17.76 37.66 -15.13
CA GLU A 51 -17.28 38.99 -15.51
C GLU A 51 -15.77 38.99 -15.81
N THR A 52 -14.98 38.36 -14.92
CA THR A 52 -13.53 38.24 -15.07
C THR A 52 -13.15 37.49 -16.36
N LEU A 53 -13.86 36.41 -16.70
CA LEU A 53 -13.61 35.65 -17.94
C LEU A 53 -14.03 36.42 -19.20
N TYR A 54 -15.13 37.18 -19.15
CA TYR A 54 -15.54 38.09 -20.22
C TYR A 54 -14.50 39.21 -20.44
N ARG A 55 -13.89 39.72 -19.36
CA ARG A 55 -12.79 40.68 -19.45
C ARG A 55 -11.54 40.07 -20.08
N MET A 56 -11.20 38.82 -19.76
CA MET A 56 -10.04 38.13 -20.35
C MET A 56 -10.21 37.80 -21.85
N TRP A 57 -11.39 37.32 -22.27
CA TRP A 57 -11.64 36.87 -23.65
C TRP A 57 -11.32 37.93 -24.71
N ALA A 58 -11.77 39.16 -24.49
CA ALA A 58 -11.58 40.22 -25.46
C ALA A 58 -10.32 41.08 -25.20
N LYS A 59 -9.67 40.98 -24.02
CA LYS A 59 -8.23 41.28 -23.93
C LYS A 59 -7.40 40.32 -24.80
N SER A 60 -7.89 39.10 -25.02
CA SER A 60 -7.33 38.14 -25.98
C SER A 60 -7.84 38.36 -27.42
N GLY A 61 -8.42 39.52 -27.73
CA GLY A 61 -8.90 39.88 -29.07
C GLY A 61 -10.00 38.97 -29.65
N GLY A 62 -10.68 38.18 -28.81
CA GLY A 62 -11.63 37.15 -29.26
C GLY A 62 -10.96 35.88 -29.82
N VAL A 63 -9.64 35.74 -29.66
CA VAL A 63 -8.87 34.59 -30.15
C VAL A 63 -8.85 33.48 -29.10
N LYS A 64 -9.51 32.35 -29.42
CA LYS A 64 -9.66 31.20 -28.50
C LYS A 64 -8.32 30.72 -27.90
N ALA A 65 -7.26 30.62 -28.70
CA ALA A 65 -5.96 30.13 -28.25
C ALA A 65 -5.36 31.01 -27.15
N VAL A 66 -5.25 32.32 -27.43
CA VAL A 66 -4.72 33.34 -26.51
C VAL A 66 -5.56 33.43 -25.23
N PHE A 67 -6.88 33.26 -25.32
CA PHE A 67 -7.74 33.18 -24.13
C PHE A 67 -7.45 31.94 -23.27
N VAL A 68 -7.41 30.74 -23.88
CA VAL A 68 -7.13 29.49 -23.14
C VAL A 68 -5.75 29.56 -22.47
N GLU A 69 -4.75 30.11 -23.15
CA GLU A 69 -3.42 30.37 -22.60
C GLU A 69 -3.45 31.35 -21.42
N SER A 70 -4.07 32.53 -21.58
CA SER A 70 -4.25 33.53 -20.51
C SER A 70 -4.95 32.94 -19.28
N VAL A 71 -5.94 32.08 -19.52
CA VAL A 71 -6.73 31.35 -18.50
C VAL A 71 -5.90 30.26 -17.80
N LEU A 72 -5.03 29.57 -18.53
CA LEU A 72 -4.07 28.60 -17.96
C LEU A 72 -3.03 29.32 -17.08
N VAL A 73 -2.50 30.47 -17.51
CA VAL A 73 -1.59 31.31 -16.73
C VAL A 73 -2.27 31.81 -15.45
N MET A 74 -3.53 32.27 -15.53
CA MET A 74 -4.31 32.63 -14.34
C MET A 74 -4.52 31.43 -13.40
N SER A 75 -4.88 30.25 -13.93
CA SER A 75 -5.03 29.03 -13.12
C SER A 75 -3.73 28.62 -12.40
N LYS A 76 -2.57 28.73 -13.07
CA LYS A 76 -1.25 28.56 -12.44
C LYS A 76 -1.05 29.56 -11.29
N SER A 77 -1.25 30.86 -11.56
CA SER A 77 -1.12 31.96 -10.59
C SER A 77 -2.00 31.79 -9.34
N THR A 78 -3.25 31.37 -9.52
CA THR A 78 -4.17 31.06 -8.41
C THR A 78 -3.76 29.82 -7.62
N ARG A 79 -3.06 28.85 -8.25
CA ARG A 79 -2.53 27.65 -7.59
C ARG A 79 -1.20 27.87 -6.86
N SER A 80 -0.37 28.83 -7.27
CA SER A 80 0.96 29.07 -6.66
C SER A 80 0.91 29.95 -5.41
N LYS A 81 -0.06 30.86 -5.28
CA LYS A 81 -0.14 31.82 -4.17
C LYS A 81 -0.73 31.24 -2.87
N LYS A 82 0.07 30.43 -2.17
CA LYS A 82 -0.15 30.08 -0.76
C LYS A 82 1.00 30.54 0.14
N LEU A 83 1.06 31.85 0.39
CA LEU A 83 1.90 32.47 1.42
C LEU A 83 1.47 31.98 2.81
N SER A 84 2.25 31.08 3.41
CA SER A 84 2.08 30.71 4.83
C SER A 84 2.77 31.74 5.72
N VAL A 85 2.11 32.86 5.98
CA VAL A 85 2.60 33.85 6.96
C VAL A 85 2.59 33.21 8.35
N LYS A 86 3.72 33.20 9.03
CA LYS A 86 3.79 32.81 10.45
C LYS A 86 3.33 34.01 11.27
N GLY A 87 2.22 33.86 11.99
CA GLY A 87 1.67 34.87 12.88
C GLY A 87 0.83 34.26 13.99
N GLY A 88 0.48 35.08 14.97
CA GLY A 88 -0.29 34.72 16.16
C GLY A 88 -0.84 35.97 16.84
N PHE A 89 -1.64 35.79 17.88
CA PHE A 89 -2.06 36.89 18.75
C PHE A 89 -1.03 37.07 19.88
N TYR A 90 -0.73 38.33 20.22
CA TYR A 90 0.24 38.73 21.23
C TYR A 90 -0.27 39.97 21.96
N SER A 91 -0.05 40.08 23.28
CA SER A 91 -0.29 41.35 23.98
C SER A 91 0.75 42.41 23.55
N LYS A 92 0.54 43.66 23.97
CA LYS A 92 1.53 44.74 23.77
C LYS A 92 2.86 44.44 24.49
N GLU A 93 2.81 43.70 25.59
CA GLU A 93 3.99 43.31 26.35
C GLU A 93 4.75 42.16 25.67
N ASP A 94 4.06 41.10 25.22
CA ASP A 94 4.67 39.97 24.52
C ASP A 94 5.33 40.38 23.19
N MET A 95 4.77 41.39 22.51
CA MET A 95 5.42 41.98 21.33
C MET A 95 6.76 42.64 21.67
N SER A 96 6.93 43.14 22.89
CA SER A 96 8.18 43.73 23.38
C SER A 96 9.13 42.64 23.89
N THR A 97 8.64 41.68 24.68
CA THR A 97 9.45 40.68 25.39
C THR A 97 9.77 39.44 24.55
N GLU A 98 8.79 38.79 23.93
CA GLU A 98 9.00 37.59 23.09
C GLU A 98 9.47 37.94 21.67
N LEU A 99 8.91 39.00 21.08
CA LEU A 99 9.19 39.38 19.68
C LEU A 99 10.24 40.49 19.53
N GLY A 100 10.64 41.16 20.61
CA GLY A 100 11.69 42.17 20.60
C GLY A 100 11.35 43.45 19.82
N TYR A 101 10.07 43.79 19.66
CA TYR A 101 9.65 44.94 18.86
C TYR A 101 9.67 46.24 19.67
N LYS A 102 10.25 47.30 19.09
CA LYS A 102 10.21 48.66 19.68
C LYS A 102 8.77 49.20 19.69
N GLN A 103 8.42 50.00 20.71
CA GLN A 103 7.07 50.54 20.90
C GLN A 103 6.45 51.16 19.64
N SER A 104 7.19 52.01 18.92
CA SER A 104 6.73 52.66 17.68
C SER A 104 6.46 51.72 16.49
N ARG A 105 6.77 50.41 16.62
CA ARG A 105 6.32 49.32 15.75
C ARG A 105 5.09 48.62 16.33
N ILE A 106 5.04 48.40 17.65
CA ILE A 106 3.89 47.85 18.38
C ILE A 106 2.65 48.72 18.12
N ASP A 107 2.74 50.04 18.32
CA ASP A 107 1.63 50.99 18.13
C ASP A 107 1.04 50.93 16.70
N LYS A 108 1.90 50.69 15.70
CA LYS A 108 1.50 50.55 14.29
C LYS A 108 0.84 49.20 14.01
N ILE A 109 1.29 48.13 14.67
CA ILE A 109 0.67 46.80 14.58
C ILE A 109 -0.70 46.79 15.27
N VAL A 110 -0.78 47.36 16.48
CA VAL A 110 -2.00 47.60 17.26
C VAL A 110 -3.04 48.35 16.42
N LYS A 111 -2.70 49.55 15.93
CA LYS A 111 -3.60 50.38 15.11
C LYS A 111 -4.01 49.71 13.79
N TRP A 112 -3.14 48.90 13.20
CA TRP A 112 -3.46 48.10 12.01
C TRP A 112 -4.44 46.97 12.35
N ALA A 113 -4.19 46.21 13.42
CA ALA A 113 -5.04 45.11 13.87
C ALA A 113 -6.44 45.59 14.28
N GLU A 114 -6.53 46.71 15.00
CA GLU A 114 -7.77 47.42 15.32
C GLU A 114 -8.52 47.80 14.03
N SER A 115 -7.84 48.39 13.04
CA SER A 115 -8.43 48.74 11.73
C SER A 115 -8.87 47.55 10.86
N LYS A 116 -8.60 46.32 11.32
CA LYS A 116 -8.98 45.05 10.68
C LYS A 116 -9.82 44.14 11.58
N ASN A 117 -10.18 44.61 12.77
CA ASN A 117 -10.90 43.84 13.79
C ASN A 117 -10.19 42.51 14.15
N LEU A 118 -8.86 42.53 14.20
CA LEU A 118 -7.98 41.39 14.53
C LEU A 118 -7.40 41.55 15.95
N VAL A 119 -8.29 41.77 16.91
CA VAL A 119 -8.00 41.97 18.34
C VAL A 119 -8.90 41.02 19.14
N ARG A 120 -8.39 40.48 20.25
CA ARG A 120 -9.14 39.64 21.19
C ARG A 120 -8.72 39.92 22.63
N THR A 121 -9.53 39.55 23.61
CA THR A 121 -9.04 39.35 24.99
C THR A 121 -8.19 38.08 25.06
N CYS A 122 -7.29 38.01 26.06
CA CYS A 122 -6.52 36.81 26.34
C CYS A 122 -7.44 35.67 26.81
N GLU A 123 -7.01 34.41 26.60
CA GLU A 123 -7.79 33.21 26.97
C GLU A 123 -7.82 32.96 28.50
N TYR A 124 -6.94 33.62 29.25
CA TYR A 124 -6.75 33.44 30.70
C TYR A 124 -6.87 34.73 31.52
N ASP A 125 -7.08 35.86 30.86
CA ASP A 125 -7.15 37.21 31.45
C ASP A 125 -8.04 38.08 30.55
N ASP A 126 -9.19 38.52 31.06
CA ASP A 126 -10.17 39.30 30.31
C ASP A 126 -9.91 40.82 30.32
N GLU A 127 -8.93 41.31 31.10
CA GLU A 127 -8.44 42.70 31.04
C GLU A 127 -7.35 42.90 29.97
N VAL A 128 -6.59 41.84 29.65
CA VAL A 128 -5.50 41.89 28.66
C VAL A 128 -5.99 41.71 27.22
N LEU A 129 -5.69 42.69 26.35
CA LEU A 129 -5.93 42.63 24.90
C LEU A 129 -4.71 42.12 24.12
N GLU A 130 -4.95 41.11 23.29
CA GLU A 130 -4.01 40.58 22.29
C GLU A 130 -4.37 41.01 20.87
N TYR A 131 -3.33 41.26 20.05
CA TYR A 131 -3.43 41.76 18.68
C TYR A 131 -2.76 40.79 17.71
N TRP A 132 -3.29 40.63 16.48
CA TRP A 132 -2.67 39.74 15.49
C TRP A 132 -1.35 40.30 14.92
N VAL A 133 -0.27 39.54 15.09
CA VAL A 133 1.09 39.90 14.64
C VAL A 133 1.60 38.91 13.59
N ASN A 134 2.11 39.44 12.48
CA ASN A 134 2.85 38.66 11.49
C ASN A 134 4.36 38.70 11.79
N ILE A 135 4.96 37.53 12.05
CA ILE A 135 6.34 37.38 12.55
C ILE A 135 7.33 37.13 11.41
N ARG A 136 6.97 36.31 10.41
CA ARG A 136 7.78 36.12 9.19
C ARG A 136 6.94 35.86 7.93
N THR A 137 7.32 36.55 6.86
CA THR A 137 7.09 36.16 5.47
C THR A 137 8.37 35.52 4.92
N GLU A 138 8.41 34.19 4.88
CA GLU A 138 9.41 33.42 4.13
C GLU A 138 8.78 33.03 2.78
N GLY A 139 9.42 33.39 1.67
CA GLY A 139 8.92 33.14 0.31
C GLY A 139 10.05 32.64 -0.59
N VAL A 140 9.70 31.73 -1.51
CA VAL A 140 10.58 31.24 -2.56
C VAL A 140 10.04 31.82 -3.87
N LEU A 141 10.82 32.66 -4.56
CA LEU A 141 10.52 32.98 -5.96
C LEU A 141 10.68 31.70 -6.78
N SER A 142 9.71 31.39 -7.62
CA SER A 142 9.87 30.40 -8.68
C SER A 142 10.67 31.00 -9.84
N GLN A 143 11.22 30.15 -10.71
CA GLN A 143 11.83 30.62 -11.95
C GLN A 143 10.79 31.38 -12.81
N GLU A 144 9.53 30.90 -12.85
CA GLU A 144 8.43 31.59 -13.53
C GLU A 144 8.16 33.01 -12.97
N ASP A 145 8.45 33.31 -11.69
CA ASP A 145 8.31 34.66 -11.14
C ASP A 145 9.43 35.60 -11.64
N ILE A 146 10.66 35.09 -11.78
CA ILE A 146 11.80 35.84 -12.33
C ILE A 146 11.52 36.17 -13.80
N ASP A 147 11.16 35.15 -14.58
CA ASP A 147 10.85 35.28 -16.00
C ASP A 147 9.62 36.22 -16.21
N THR A 148 8.63 36.19 -15.31
CA THR A 148 7.47 37.11 -15.33
C THR A 148 7.87 38.56 -15.04
N MET A 149 8.85 38.82 -14.17
CA MET A 149 9.35 40.17 -13.91
C MET A 149 10.08 40.76 -15.14
N GLU A 150 10.76 39.93 -15.93
CA GLU A 150 11.30 40.38 -17.23
C GLU A 150 10.17 40.65 -18.24
N HIS A 151 9.13 39.81 -18.27
CA HIS A 151 8.05 39.90 -19.25
C HIS A 151 7.03 41.02 -18.98
N GLN A 152 6.80 41.39 -17.71
CA GLN A 152 5.92 42.51 -17.34
C GLN A 152 6.45 43.88 -17.79
N LYS A 153 7.73 43.99 -18.12
CA LYS A 153 8.38 45.23 -18.58
C LYS A 153 8.04 45.62 -20.04
N LYS A 154 7.15 44.88 -20.73
CA LYS A 154 6.98 44.93 -22.19
C LYS A 154 5.56 45.14 -22.73
N TYR A 155 4.51 45.04 -21.90
CA TYR A 155 3.12 45.16 -22.35
C TYR A 155 2.22 45.86 -21.34
N GLU A 156 2.36 47.18 -21.25
CA GLU A 156 1.22 48.05 -20.96
C GLU A 156 0.41 48.25 -22.25
N GLY A 157 -0.92 48.27 -22.14
CA GLY A 157 -1.81 48.40 -23.30
C GLY A 157 -3.25 47.97 -23.02
N ASP A 158 -4.18 48.74 -23.57
CA ASP A 158 -5.61 48.46 -23.60
C ASP A 158 -5.94 47.11 -24.26
N GLY A 159 -7.11 46.51 -24.08
CA GLY A 159 -8.34 46.96 -23.43
C GLY A 159 -9.44 46.08 -24.03
N GLY A 160 -9.95 45.12 -23.25
CA GLY A 160 -10.85 44.10 -23.78
C GLY A 160 -12.31 44.57 -23.83
N THR A 161 -13.27 43.67 -24.02
CA THR A 161 -13.94 42.80 -23.02
C THR A 161 -15.37 42.37 -23.62
N ASP A 162 -16.35 41.64 -23.01
CA ASP A 162 -17.51 40.94 -23.73
C ASP A 162 -19.05 41.01 -23.24
N LEU A 163 -20.15 40.75 -24.05
CA LEU A 163 -21.65 41.16 -24.02
C LEU A 163 -23.03 40.32 -24.30
N GLN A 164 -23.21 39.11 -24.95
CA GLN A 164 -24.52 38.29 -25.02
C GLN A 164 -25.69 38.67 -26.03
N MET A 165 -26.92 38.07 -26.21
CA MET A 165 -27.84 37.10 -25.49
C MET A 165 -28.88 36.25 -26.37
N LYS A 166 -29.74 35.39 -25.75
CA LYS A 166 -30.84 34.36 -26.09
C LYS A 166 -31.81 34.51 -27.35
N PRO A 167 -32.95 33.76 -27.59
CA PRO A 167 -33.59 32.47 -27.11
C PRO A 167 -33.78 31.40 -28.26
N ARG A 168 -34.72 30.40 -28.41
CA ARG A 168 -35.76 29.64 -27.61
C ARG A 168 -35.61 28.08 -27.79
N VAL A 169 -36.48 27.10 -28.18
CA VAL A 169 -37.90 26.88 -28.69
C VAL A 169 -38.48 25.48 -28.21
N SER A 170 -39.45 24.81 -28.91
CA SER A 170 -40.25 23.55 -28.58
C SER A 170 -40.88 22.91 -29.87
N LEU A 171 -41.48 21.70 -29.99
CA LEU A 171 -41.47 20.35 -29.31
C LEU A 171 -42.28 19.26 -30.13
N ASP A 172 -42.15 17.97 -29.75
CA ASP A 172 -43.04 16.76 -29.93
C ASP A 172 -43.41 16.21 -31.36
N ASP A 173 -44.24 15.13 -31.53
CA ASP A 173 -44.03 13.65 -31.33
C ASP A 173 -45.20 12.79 -31.98
N PHE A 174 -45.05 11.47 -32.33
CA PHE A 174 -46.17 10.55 -32.75
C PHE A 174 -45.84 9.01 -32.87
N SER A 175 -46.87 8.12 -32.93
CA SER A 175 -46.84 6.61 -33.05
C SER A 175 -47.91 6.06 -34.05
N PHE A 176 -48.16 4.77 -34.41
CA PHE A 176 -47.97 3.37 -33.90
C PHE A 176 -47.52 2.43 -35.09
N GLY A 177 -47.59 1.08 -35.19
CA GLY A 177 -48.09 -0.08 -34.38
C GLY A 177 -49.51 -0.62 -34.76
N ASP A 178 -49.88 -1.91 -34.79
CA ASP A 178 -49.24 -3.27 -34.72
C ASP A 178 -50.26 -4.38 -35.20
N ASP A 179 -49.86 -5.64 -35.52
CA ASP A 179 -50.73 -6.75 -36.06
C ASP A 179 -50.28 -8.20 -35.66
N ASP A 180 -51.17 -9.23 -35.68
CA ASP A 180 -50.98 -10.65 -35.19
C ASP A 180 -51.79 -11.64 -36.13
N PRO A 181 -52.12 -12.96 -35.89
CA PRO A 181 -51.72 -14.00 -34.91
C PRO A 181 -51.40 -15.42 -35.48
N LEU A 182 -51.08 -16.44 -34.64
CA LEU A 182 -51.43 -17.88 -34.88
C LEU A 182 -51.30 -18.78 -33.61
N VAL A 183 -52.05 -19.91 -33.53
CA VAL A 183 -52.35 -20.62 -32.25
C VAL A 183 -52.59 -22.15 -32.41
N HIS A 184 -52.66 -22.89 -31.27
CA HIS A 184 -53.33 -24.21 -31.01
C HIS A 184 -52.46 -25.52 -31.09
N ARG A 185 -52.74 -26.64 -30.36
CA ARG A 185 -53.68 -26.97 -29.24
C ARG A 185 -53.35 -28.33 -28.56
N ASN A 186 -53.73 -28.47 -27.26
CA ASN A 186 -54.24 -29.70 -26.59
C ASN A 186 -53.32 -30.96 -26.53
N ASN A 187 -53.55 -32.05 -25.75
CA ASN A 187 -54.51 -32.46 -24.70
C ASN A 187 -53.80 -33.57 -23.84
N ALA A 188 -54.29 -34.14 -22.73
CA ALA A 188 -55.42 -33.91 -21.80
C ALA A 188 -55.10 -34.62 -20.45
N ASP A 189 -55.75 -34.22 -19.34
CA ASP A 189 -56.36 -35.15 -18.35
C ASP A 189 -57.08 -34.37 -17.23
N LYS A 190 -58.39 -34.11 -17.39
CA LYS A 190 -59.17 -33.19 -16.54
C LYS A 190 -60.46 -33.83 -16.01
N VAL A 191 -60.35 -34.67 -14.97
CA VAL A 191 -61.50 -34.99 -14.09
C VAL A 191 -61.12 -34.91 -12.61
N LEU A 192 -60.19 -35.74 -12.14
CA LEU A 192 -59.96 -35.95 -10.70
C LEU A 192 -59.31 -34.78 -9.94
N VAL A 193 -58.80 -33.76 -10.64
CA VAL A 193 -58.06 -32.63 -10.06
C VAL A 193 -59.00 -31.62 -9.38
N LYS A 194 -60.19 -31.38 -9.96
CA LYS A 194 -61.07 -30.24 -9.61
C LYS A 194 -61.56 -30.18 -8.16
N LEU A 195 -61.64 -31.31 -7.45
CA LEU A 195 -62.18 -31.33 -6.08
C LEU A 195 -61.13 -30.96 -5.02
N ASN A 196 -59.86 -31.34 -5.24
CA ASN A 196 -58.76 -31.03 -4.31
C ASN A 196 -58.21 -29.60 -4.49
N GLU A 197 -58.35 -29.02 -5.69
CA GLU A 197 -57.97 -27.63 -5.92
C GLU A 197 -58.76 -26.65 -5.05
N HIS A 198 -60.07 -26.86 -4.88
CA HIS A 198 -60.94 -25.87 -4.23
C HIS A 198 -60.56 -25.58 -2.77
N LEU A 199 -60.32 -26.62 -1.96
CA LEU A 199 -59.92 -26.48 -0.55
C LEU A 199 -58.51 -25.90 -0.40
N ALA A 200 -57.59 -26.26 -1.31
CA ALA A 200 -56.23 -25.72 -1.33
C ALA A 200 -56.23 -24.25 -1.76
N GLN A 201 -57.09 -23.87 -2.72
CA GLN A 201 -57.25 -22.50 -3.19
C GLN A 201 -57.80 -21.58 -2.10
N THR A 202 -58.77 -22.00 -1.28
CA THR A 202 -59.36 -21.08 -0.26
C THR A 202 -58.31 -20.59 0.75
N LEU A 203 -57.46 -21.49 1.26
CA LEU A 203 -56.40 -21.12 2.21
C LEU A 203 -55.21 -20.42 1.54
N LYS A 204 -54.86 -20.81 0.31
CA LYS A 204 -53.76 -20.20 -0.44
C LYS A 204 -54.12 -18.79 -0.91
N ALA A 205 -55.30 -18.59 -1.50
CA ALA A 205 -55.81 -17.29 -1.93
C ALA A 205 -55.99 -16.32 -0.76
N ARG A 206 -56.53 -16.75 0.39
CA ARG A 206 -56.67 -15.90 1.59
C ARG A 206 -55.33 -15.48 2.23
N THR A 207 -54.21 -16.07 1.78
CA THR A 207 -52.84 -15.72 2.15
C THR A 207 -52.13 -14.90 1.06
N VAL A 208 -52.37 -15.25 -0.21
CA VAL A 208 -51.82 -14.54 -1.39
C VAL A 208 -52.47 -13.18 -1.58
N SER A 209 -53.80 -13.06 -1.50
CA SER A 209 -54.53 -11.79 -1.55
C SER A 209 -54.10 -10.80 -0.44
N LYS A 210 -53.66 -11.31 0.71
CA LYS A 210 -53.06 -10.47 1.77
C LYS A 210 -51.63 -10.02 1.46
N LEU A 211 -50.88 -10.76 0.64
CA LEU A 211 -49.59 -10.33 0.13
C LEU A 211 -49.74 -9.36 -1.04
N GLU A 212 -50.72 -9.57 -1.93
CA GLU A 212 -51.05 -8.68 -3.05
C GLU A 212 -51.55 -7.32 -2.56
N ALA A 213 -52.42 -7.29 -1.53
CA ALA A 213 -52.80 -6.06 -0.85
C ALA A 213 -51.57 -5.33 -0.26
N LEU A 214 -50.73 -6.03 0.52
CA LEU A 214 -49.49 -5.48 1.06
C LEU A 214 -48.50 -5.00 -0.03
N LEU A 215 -48.58 -5.55 -1.25
CA LEU A 215 -47.73 -5.15 -2.37
C LEU A 215 -48.24 -3.86 -3.00
N LYS A 216 -49.56 -3.74 -3.20
CA LYS A 216 -50.21 -2.52 -3.68
C LYS A 216 -50.10 -1.36 -2.68
N ASP A 217 -50.19 -1.66 -1.38
CA ASP A 217 -49.88 -0.70 -0.31
C ASP A 217 -48.44 -0.18 -0.40
N PHE A 218 -47.48 -1.05 -0.76
CA PHE A 218 -46.07 -0.69 -0.96
C PHE A 218 -45.82 0.11 -2.24
N GLU A 219 -46.59 -0.13 -3.31
CA GLU A 219 -46.50 0.60 -4.58
C GLU A 219 -47.00 2.04 -4.42
N GLY A 220 -48.15 2.26 -3.76
CA GLY A 220 -48.64 3.62 -3.46
C GLY A 220 -47.68 4.45 -2.60
N VAL A 221 -47.06 3.83 -1.58
CA VAL A 221 -45.99 4.45 -0.77
C VAL A 221 -44.75 4.83 -1.60
N TYR A 222 -44.54 4.19 -2.74
CA TYR A 222 -43.44 4.50 -3.66
C TYR A 222 -43.78 5.65 -4.62
N GLU A 223 -45.05 5.78 -5.03
CA GLU A 223 -45.59 6.91 -5.81
C GLU A 223 -45.61 8.20 -4.96
N ASP A 224 -46.16 8.15 -3.73
CA ASP A 224 -46.11 9.25 -2.74
C ASP A 224 -44.67 9.78 -2.53
N MET A 225 -43.69 8.87 -2.50
CA MET A 225 -42.26 9.20 -2.34
C MET A 225 -41.65 9.85 -3.61
N GLY A 226 -42.22 9.60 -4.78
CA GLY A 226 -41.88 10.28 -6.03
C GLY A 226 -42.30 11.75 -5.99
N ASP A 227 -43.56 11.99 -5.67
CA ASP A 227 -44.15 13.34 -5.68
C ASP A 227 -43.59 14.22 -4.53
N CYS A 228 -43.44 13.66 -3.32
CA CYS A 228 -42.79 14.38 -2.21
C CYS A 228 -41.33 14.78 -2.52
N LYS A 229 -40.64 14.06 -3.42
CA LYS A 229 -39.31 14.45 -3.93
C LYS A 229 -39.36 15.54 -4.99
N ALA A 230 -40.38 15.56 -5.84
CA ALA A 230 -40.59 16.64 -6.81
C ALA A 230 -40.91 17.96 -6.09
N GLU A 231 -41.66 17.92 -4.99
CA GLU A 231 -42.01 19.12 -4.19
C GLU A 231 -40.92 19.58 -3.20
N GLY A 232 -39.89 18.78 -2.93
CA GLY A 232 -38.76 19.17 -2.06
C GLY A 232 -39.04 19.24 -0.54
N LYS A 233 -40.20 18.75 -0.07
CA LYS A 233 -40.64 18.81 1.34
C LYS A 233 -40.04 17.66 2.18
N ILE A 234 -38.72 17.71 2.44
CA ILE A 234 -37.96 16.54 2.95
C ILE A 234 -37.98 16.36 4.49
N ASN A 235 -38.19 17.43 5.28
CA ASN A 235 -38.08 17.35 6.74
C ASN A 235 -39.34 16.74 7.39
N GLY A 236 -39.15 15.62 8.10
CA GLY A 236 -40.18 14.94 8.92
C GLY A 236 -40.76 13.66 8.30
N PHE A 237 -40.86 13.57 6.97
CA PHE A 237 -41.52 12.43 6.31
C PHE A 237 -40.79 11.09 6.49
N GLY A 238 -39.45 11.13 6.63
CA GLY A 238 -38.60 9.95 6.68
C GLY A 238 -38.82 9.03 7.89
N GLU A 239 -39.21 9.56 9.06
CA GLU A 239 -39.38 8.74 10.27
C GLU A 239 -40.67 7.93 10.22
N LYS A 240 -41.77 8.55 9.73
CA LYS A 240 -43.03 7.85 9.47
C LYS A 240 -42.85 6.76 8.41
N LEU A 241 -42.20 7.10 7.30
CA LEU A 241 -41.89 6.16 6.21
C LEU A 241 -41.09 4.93 6.70
N VAL A 242 -40.10 5.13 7.58
CA VAL A 242 -39.33 4.03 8.19
C VAL A 242 -40.20 3.16 9.11
N ALA A 243 -41.05 3.76 9.96
CA ALA A 243 -41.94 3.01 10.85
C ALA A 243 -42.96 2.16 10.06
N ASP A 244 -43.53 2.71 9.00
CA ASP A 244 -44.47 2.00 8.13
C ASP A 244 -43.77 0.88 7.34
N CYS A 245 -42.62 1.16 6.71
CA CYS A 245 -41.82 0.11 6.04
C CYS A 245 -41.42 -1.02 7.00
N GLU A 246 -40.96 -0.72 8.21
CA GLU A 246 -40.64 -1.75 9.21
C GLU A 246 -41.85 -2.60 9.59
N ASN A 247 -43.02 -1.99 9.81
CA ASN A 247 -44.24 -2.73 10.14
C ASN A 247 -44.66 -3.68 9.01
N HIS A 248 -44.58 -3.24 7.75
CA HIS A 248 -44.93 -4.07 6.59
C HIS A 248 -43.91 -5.19 6.37
N PHE A 249 -42.62 -4.92 6.58
CA PHE A 249 -41.57 -5.95 6.52
C PHE A 249 -41.71 -7.00 7.64
N LYS A 250 -42.05 -6.58 8.88
CA LYS A 250 -42.31 -7.49 10.01
C LYS A 250 -43.55 -8.38 9.77
N LYS A 251 -44.61 -7.86 9.14
CA LYS A 251 -45.77 -8.65 8.69
C LYS A 251 -45.33 -9.72 7.66
N ALA A 252 -44.58 -9.33 6.62
CA ALA A 252 -44.09 -10.24 5.60
C ALA A 252 -43.12 -11.32 6.15
N GLN A 253 -42.26 -10.94 7.11
CA GLN A 253 -41.32 -11.85 7.77
C GLN A 253 -42.03 -12.93 8.59
N LYS A 254 -43.16 -12.61 9.26
CA LYS A 254 -44.01 -13.62 9.92
C LYS A 254 -44.60 -14.64 8.95
N LEU A 255 -45.11 -14.21 7.79
CA LEU A 255 -45.61 -15.13 6.74
C LEU A 255 -44.49 -16.02 6.18
N ASN A 256 -43.31 -15.43 5.90
CA ASN A 256 -42.16 -16.17 5.39
C ASN A 256 -41.63 -17.20 6.40
N LEU A 257 -41.63 -16.89 7.70
CA LEU A 257 -41.24 -17.85 8.74
C LEU A 257 -42.17 -19.07 8.79
N ALA A 258 -43.48 -18.89 8.64
CA ALA A 258 -44.44 -20.00 8.54
C ALA A 258 -44.16 -20.91 7.33
N LEU A 259 -43.87 -20.31 6.16
CA LEU A 259 -43.45 -21.03 4.95
C LEU A 259 -42.12 -21.78 5.12
N GLN A 260 -41.19 -21.26 5.93
CA GLN A 260 -39.91 -21.91 6.20
C GLN A 260 -40.02 -23.08 7.19
N THR A 261 -40.91 -23.02 8.18
CA THR A 261 -41.21 -24.16 9.08
C THR A 261 -41.73 -25.36 8.29
N LEU A 262 -42.67 -25.12 7.36
CA LEU A 262 -43.15 -26.13 6.40
C LEU A 262 -42.03 -26.71 5.52
N SER A 263 -40.97 -25.94 5.25
CA SER A 263 -39.82 -26.36 4.45
C SER A 263 -38.79 -27.19 5.23
N ARG A 264 -38.64 -27.00 6.55
CA ARG A 264 -37.65 -27.74 7.36
C ARG A 264 -38.08 -29.19 7.64
N LEU A 265 -39.37 -29.41 7.90
CA LEU A 265 -39.98 -30.76 8.03
C LEU A 265 -39.73 -31.64 6.79
N ARG A 266 -39.60 -31.01 5.61
CA ARG A 266 -39.35 -31.64 4.31
C ARG A 266 -38.02 -32.40 4.20
N LYS A 267 -37.05 -32.16 5.09
CA LYS A 267 -35.67 -32.66 4.94
C LYS A 267 -35.38 -33.93 5.77
N ALA A 268 -35.96 -34.06 6.97
CA ALA A 268 -35.71 -35.18 7.87
C ALA A 268 -36.22 -36.52 7.32
N SER A 269 -37.40 -36.53 6.68
CA SER A 269 -38.04 -37.73 6.13
C SER A 269 -37.23 -38.43 5.04
N ARG A 270 -36.28 -37.73 4.39
CA ARG A 270 -35.57 -38.22 3.20
C ARG A 270 -34.53 -39.31 3.50
N LEU A 271 -34.04 -39.40 4.74
CA LEU A 271 -32.98 -40.34 5.12
C LEU A 271 -33.50 -41.75 5.49
N ARG A 272 -34.68 -41.86 6.13
CA ARG A 272 -35.20 -43.16 6.63
C ARG A 272 -35.93 -44.00 5.57
N LEU A 273 -36.37 -43.40 4.46
CA LEU A 273 -37.10 -44.12 3.42
C LEU A 273 -36.16 -44.95 2.51
N PHE A 274 -34.91 -44.49 2.34
CA PHE A 274 -33.94 -45.11 1.42
C PHE A 274 -33.38 -46.44 1.93
N SER A 275 -33.36 -46.66 3.24
CA SER A 275 -32.96 -47.92 3.88
C SER A 275 -34.06 -48.98 3.85
N PHE A 276 -35.33 -48.58 3.95
CA PHE A 276 -36.46 -49.53 4.01
C PHE A 276 -36.81 -50.14 2.65
N VAL A 277 -36.85 -49.31 1.59
CA VAL A 277 -37.26 -49.75 0.23
C VAL A 277 -36.28 -50.77 -0.39
N LYS A 278 -35.02 -50.85 0.08
CA LYS A 278 -34.06 -51.86 -0.38
C LYS A 278 -34.34 -53.27 0.18
N ALA A 279 -35.17 -53.40 1.21
CA ALA A 279 -35.32 -54.65 1.96
C ALA A 279 -36.47 -55.57 1.52
N HIS A 280 -37.55 -55.04 0.93
CA HIS A 280 -38.81 -55.78 0.75
C HIS A 280 -39.48 -55.56 -0.62
N MET A 281 -39.63 -56.66 -1.38
CA MET A 281 -40.73 -56.96 -2.32
C MET A 281 -40.84 -56.09 -3.59
N SER A 282 -40.92 -56.57 -4.84
CA SER A 282 -41.17 -57.89 -5.48
C SER A 282 -42.57 -58.53 -5.31
N VAL A 283 -43.07 -59.17 -6.37
CA VAL A 283 -44.39 -59.84 -6.52
C VAL A 283 -45.59 -58.88 -6.83
N GLN A 284 -46.70 -59.44 -7.32
CA GLN A 284 -47.69 -58.82 -8.23
C GLN A 284 -49.13 -58.67 -7.67
N SER A 285 -49.98 -57.99 -8.46
CA SER A 285 -51.45 -58.19 -8.63
C SER A 285 -52.47 -57.82 -7.51
N THR A 286 -53.51 -57.07 -7.92
CA THR A 286 -54.94 -57.09 -7.48
C THR A 286 -55.29 -57.29 -5.98
N LEU A 287 -56.04 -56.45 -5.27
CA LEU A 287 -57.39 -55.93 -5.59
C LEU A 287 -57.82 -54.88 -4.52
N PRO A 288 -58.40 -53.70 -4.85
CA PRO A 288 -58.60 -52.61 -3.89
C PRO A 288 -59.88 -52.68 -3.02
N GLY A 289 -60.19 -53.85 -2.45
CA GLY A 289 -61.37 -54.06 -1.59
C GLY A 289 -61.15 -53.72 -0.11
N ALA A 290 -60.19 -54.39 0.53
CA ALA A 290 -60.00 -54.34 2.00
C ALA A 290 -59.50 -52.97 2.51
N VAL A 291 -58.72 -52.24 1.70
CA VAL A 291 -58.04 -50.99 2.08
C VAL A 291 -59.01 -49.93 2.61
N LYS A 292 -60.27 -49.90 2.12
CA LYS A 292 -61.23 -48.86 2.43
C LYS A 292 -61.82 -48.95 3.86
N ARG A 293 -61.87 -50.13 4.49
CA ARG A 293 -62.26 -50.27 5.91
C ARG A 293 -61.10 -49.94 6.85
N VAL A 294 -59.94 -50.54 6.59
CA VAL A 294 -58.69 -50.26 7.35
C VAL A 294 -58.38 -48.76 7.43
N SER A 295 -58.65 -48.01 6.35
CA SER A 295 -58.45 -46.54 6.32
C SER A 295 -59.40 -45.75 7.25
N LEU A 296 -60.60 -46.27 7.54
CA LEU A 296 -61.59 -45.63 8.40
C LEU A 296 -61.34 -45.95 9.88
N ASP A 297 -61.04 -47.21 10.20
CA ASP A 297 -60.71 -47.63 11.57
C ASP A 297 -59.45 -46.93 12.08
N ILE A 298 -58.46 -46.69 11.20
CA ILE A 298 -57.27 -45.87 11.50
C ILE A 298 -57.66 -44.41 11.79
N ALA A 299 -58.62 -43.83 11.06
CA ALA A 299 -59.02 -42.43 11.25
C ALA A 299 -59.68 -42.20 12.63
N GLU A 300 -60.61 -43.07 13.04
CA GLU A 300 -61.21 -42.99 14.38
C GLU A 300 -60.21 -43.36 15.50
N GLY A 301 -59.34 -44.36 15.28
CA GLY A 301 -58.31 -44.75 16.24
C GLY A 301 -57.30 -43.62 16.54
N VAL A 302 -56.97 -42.81 15.53
CA VAL A 302 -56.15 -41.60 15.67
C VAL A 302 -56.92 -40.50 16.41
N ALA A 303 -58.21 -40.28 16.09
CA ALA A 303 -59.03 -39.26 16.75
C ALA A 303 -59.20 -39.49 18.26
N ARG A 304 -59.19 -40.75 18.72
CA ARG A 304 -59.31 -41.12 20.15
C ARG A 304 -57.95 -41.34 20.84
N GLY A 305 -56.84 -40.98 20.20
CA GLY A 305 -55.50 -40.89 20.82
C GLY A 305 -54.88 -42.21 21.28
N LYS A 306 -55.36 -43.38 20.80
CA LYS A 306 -55.02 -44.70 21.35
C LYS A 306 -54.39 -45.71 20.38
N ASN A 307 -53.62 -45.25 19.38
CA ASN A 307 -52.46 -46.04 18.93
C ASN A 307 -51.39 -45.21 18.20
N LYS A 308 -50.22 -45.05 18.81
CA LYS A 308 -49.18 -44.12 18.34
C LYS A 308 -48.51 -44.55 17.03
N ALA A 309 -48.40 -45.86 16.78
CA ALA A 309 -47.74 -46.41 15.59
C ALA A 309 -48.51 -46.22 14.27
N LEU A 310 -49.86 -46.25 14.31
CA LEU A 310 -50.68 -46.11 13.09
C LEU A 310 -50.90 -44.66 12.66
N ALA A 311 -50.83 -43.71 13.60
CA ALA A 311 -50.81 -42.28 13.29
C ALA A 311 -49.60 -41.91 12.39
N GLU A 312 -48.43 -42.50 12.65
CA GLU A 312 -47.22 -42.29 11.85
C GLU A 312 -47.33 -42.89 10.44
N LEU A 313 -48.12 -43.97 10.27
CA LEU A 313 -48.32 -44.63 8.98
C LEU A 313 -49.22 -43.82 8.03
N TYR A 314 -50.33 -43.27 8.52
CA TYR A 314 -51.28 -42.51 7.67
C TYR A 314 -50.67 -41.20 7.15
N VAL A 315 -49.85 -40.52 7.98
CA VAL A 315 -49.06 -39.34 7.58
C VAL A 315 -47.99 -39.67 6.52
N CYS A 316 -47.59 -40.93 6.41
CA CYS A 316 -46.55 -41.37 5.47
C CYS A 316 -47.07 -41.57 4.03
N TYR A 317 -48.35 -41.90 3.83
CA TYR A 317 -48.82 -42.41 2.53
C TYR A 317 -49.35 -41.35 1.54
N THR A 318 -50.09 -40.34 1.99
CA THR A 318 -50.82 -39.40 1.13
C THR A 318 -49.97 -38.25 0.55
N LYS A 319 -48.75 -38.58 0.06
CA LYS A 319 -47.90 -37.70 -0.75
C LYS A 319 -47.33 -38.35 -2.02
N LYS A 320 -48.23 -38.94 -2.81
CA LYS A 320 -48.21 -38.96 -4.28
C LYS A 320 -49.53 -38.28 -4.69
N VAL A 321 -49.63 -37.32 -5.61
CA VAL A 321 -48.77 -36.91 -6.75
C VAL A 321 -48.50 -35.37 -6.68
N LEU A 322 -48.03 -34.76 -7.78
CA LEU A 322 -47.85 -33.32 -8.06
C LEU A 322 -46.56 -32.66 -7.53
N ARG A 323 -45.60 -32.49 -8.46
CA ARG A 323 -44.98 -31.17 -8.68
C ARG A 323 -45.97 -30.34 -9.50
N PRO A 324 -46.01 -29.01 -9.36
CA PRO A 324 -45.23 -28.22 -10.31
C PRO A 324 -44.43 -27.07 -9.64
N SER A 325 -44.07 -26.09 -10.47
CA SER A 325 -43.40 -24.80 -10.24
C SER A 325 -43.59 -24.15 -8.85
N SER A 326 -42.49 -23.56 -8.36
CA SER A 326 -42.51 -22.52 -7.33
C SER A 326 -41.85 -21.23 -7.82
N GLU A 327 -42.00 -20.94 -9.13
CA GLU A 327 -41.40 -19.79 -9.81
C GLU A 327 -42.43 -18.70 -10.16
N GLU A 328 -43.72 -18.93 -9.85
CA GLU A 328 -44.86 -18.10 -10.30
C GLU A 328 -45.53 -17.28 -9.17
N LEU A 329 -44.95 -17.23 -7.96
CA LEU A 329 -45.55 -16.55 -6.78
C LEU A 329 -44.64 -15.51 -6.09
N LEU A 330 -43.48 -15.25 -6.69
CA LEU A 330 -42.64 -14.07 -6.51
C LEU A 330 -41.96 -13.87 -7.87
N SER A 331 -41.67 -12.64 -8.29
CA SER A 331 -40.87 -12.49 -9.51
C SER A 331 -39.53 -13.23 -9.34
N PRO A 332 -39.00 -13.90 -10.38
CA PRO A 332 -37.76 -14.69 -10.25
C PRO A 332 -36.59 -13.88 -9.69
N GLN A 333 -36.58 -12.57 -9.95
CA GLN A 333 -35.63 -11.60 -9.40
C GLN A 333 -35.77 -11.46 -7.87
N VAL A 334 -36.99 -11.29 -7.33
CA VAL A 334 -37.23 -11.13 -5.88
C VAL A 334 -36.87 -12.40 -5.10
N TYR A 335 -37.25 -13.58 -5.60
CA TYR A 335 -36.85 -14.86 -4.99
C TYR A 335 -35.32 -15.03 -5.00
N LEU A 336 -34.66 -14.64 -6.10
CA LEU A 336 -33.21 -14.69 -6.21
C LEU A 336 -32.54 -13.69 -5.26
N ILE A 337 -33.02 -12.44 -5.16
CA ILE A 337 -32.52 -11.44 -4.20
C ILE A 337 -32.59 -11.96 -2.77
N ALA A 338 -33.75 -12.44 -2.31
CA ALA A 338 -33.91 -12.95 -0.93
C ALA A 338 -32.93 -14.09 -0.61
N LYS A 339 -32.71 -15.00 -1.58
CA LYS A 339 -31.75 -16.11 -1.47
C LYS A 339 -30.29 -15.66 -1.50
N LYS A 340 -29.96 -14.59 -2.24
CA LYS A 340 -28.61 -14.00 -2.31
C LYS A 340 -28.30 -13.11 -1.10
N TYR A 341 -29.30 -12.40 -0.57
CA TYR A 341 -29.20 -11.55 0.61
C TYR A 341 -28.71 -12.33 1.82
N GLY A 342 -29.35 -13.47 2.14
CA GLY A 342 -28.92 -14.32 3.26
C GLY A 342 -27.47 -14.80 3.13
N LYS A 343 -27.01 -15.09 1.89
CA LYS A 343 -25.60 -15.41 1.64
C LYS A 343 -24.70 -14.18 1.76
N GLY A 344 -25.13 -13.01 1.28
CA GLY A 344 -24.37 -11.76 1.36
C GLY A 344 -24.16 -11.28 2.79
N ALA A 345 -25.23 -11.27 3.60
CA ALA A 345 -25.16 -10.94 5.02
C ALA A 345 -24.26 -11.93 5.79
N TRP A 346 -24.28 -13.23 5.44
CA TRP A 346 -23.33 -14.20 6.00
C TRP A 346 -21.89 -13.90 5.59
N VAL A 347 -21.60 -13.76 4.28
CA VAL A 347 -20.26 -13.44 3.76
C VAL A 347 -19.68 -12.18 4.39
N VAL A 348 -20.47 -11.12 4.55
CA VAL A 348 -20.00 -9.88 5.22
C VAL A 348 -19.65 -10.14 6.70
N ARG A 349 -20.43 -10.96 7.42
CA ARG A 349 -20.14 -11.29 8.82
C ARG A 349 -18.88 -12.12 8.98
N GLU A 350 -18.64 -13.12 8.11
CA GLU A 350 -17.37 -13.89 8.13
C GLU A 350 -16.16 -12.98 7.87
N ILE A 351 -16.24 -12.11 6.84
CA ILE A 351 -15.20 -11.12 6.54
C ILE A 351 -14.97 -10.16 7.72
N GLN A 352 -16.03 -9.81 8.47
CA GLN A 352 -15.86 -9.04 9.71
C GLN A 352 -15.08 -9.82 10.77
N GLN A 353 -15.35 -11.12 10.97
CA GLN A 353 -14.56 -11.95 11.89
C GLN A 353 -13.08 -12.00 11.48
N GLU A 354 -12.77 -12.29 10.21
CA GLU A 354 -11.41 -12.26 9.65
C GLU A 354 -10.66 -10.93 9.92
N ASN A 355 -11.39 -9.82 10.00
CA ASN A 355 -10.83 -8.47 10.12
C ASN A 355 -10.94 -7.87 11.53
N GLY A 356 -11.16 -8.70 12.57
CA GLY A 356 -11.18 -8.27 13.98
C GLY A 356 -12.58 -8.24 14.61
N GLY A 357 -13.49 -9.07 14.11
CA GLY A 357 -14.87 -9.13 14.56
C GLY A 357 -15.70 -7.91 14.19
N LYS A 358 -16.98 -7.95 14.59
CA LYS A 358 -17.95 -6.86 14.37
C LYS A 358 -17.43 -5.51 14.87
N ALA A 359 -16.72 -5.49 15.99
CA ALA A 359 -16.26 -4.28 16.65
C ALA A 359 -15.17 -3.51 15.89
N LEU A 360 -14.14 -4.21 15.38
CA LEU A 360 -12.95 -3.58 14.79
C LEU A 360 -12.93 -3.61 13.26
N SER A 361 -13.78 -4.41 12.62
CA SER A 361 -13.83 -4.50 11.15
C SER A 361 -14.66 -3.37 10.52
N VAL A 362 -13.97 -2.39 9.93
CA VAL A 362 -14.59 -1.39 9.06
C VAL A 362 -14.77 -1.98 7.66
N ILE A 363 -16.00 -1.96 7.16
CA ILE A 363 -16.42 -2.54 5.88
C ILE A 363 -16.90 -1.47 4.89
N LYS A 364 -16.79 -1.79 3.60
CA LYS A 364 -17.36 -1.01 2.48
C LYS A 364 -17.96 -1.98 1.47
N ILE A 365 -19.28 -1.90 1.31
CA ILE A 365 -20.03 -2.66 0.30
C ILE A 365 -20.13 -1.79 -0.97
N GLY A 366 -20.22 -2.39 -2.15
CA GLY A 366 -20.47 -1.63 -3.37
C GLY A 366 -20.61 -2.47 -4.64
N LEU A 367 -20.89 -1.75 -5.74
CA LEU A 367 -20.91 -2.29 -7.09
C LEU A 367 -19.66 -1.93 -7.90
N THR A 368 -19.29 -2.80 -8.84
CA THR A 368 -18.27 -2.52 -9.86
C THR A 368 -18.43 -3.44 -11.08
N SER A 369 -18.02 -2.98 -12.26
CA SER A 369 -17.77 -3.82 -13.44
C SER A 369 -16.35 -4.41 -13.47
N ASN A 370 -15.43 -3.92 -12.64
CA ASN A 370 -14.04 -4.39 -12.59
C ASN A 370 -13.57 -4.60 -11.13
N PRO A 371 -13.74 -5.82 -10.58
CA PRO A 371 -13.40 -6.11 -9.19
C PRO A 371 -11.89 -6.04 -8.93
N PHE A 372 -11.03 -6.19 -9.94
CA PHE A 372 -9.58 -6.06 -9.77
C PHE A 372 -9.17 -4.60 -9.54
N VAL A 373 -9.67 -3.67 -10.37
CA VAL A 373 -9.43 -2.23 -10.21
C VAL A 373 -10.05 -1.70 -8.91
N ARG A 374 -11.27 -2.13 -8.58
CA ARG A 374 -11.94 -1.74 -7.32
C ARG A 374 -11.22 -2.32 -6.09
N ARG A 375 -10.75 -3.58 -6.14
CA ARG A 375 -9.88 -4.18 -5.11
C ARG A 375 -8.56 -3.42 -4.95
N GLU A 376 -7.90 -3.03 -6.04
CA GLU A 376 -6.65 -2.27 -5.95
C GLU A 376 -6.87 -0.87 -5.35
N SER A 377 -7.96 -0.20 -5.72
CA SER A 377 -8.38 1.08 -5.13
C SER A 377 -8.59 0.97 -3.62
N TYR A 378 -9.27 -0.07 -3.14
CA TYR A 378 -9.45 -0.29 -1.70
C TYR A 378 -8.17 -0.78 -1.00
N ALA A 379 -7.31 -1.55 -1.65
CA ALA A 379 -5.98 -1.90 -1.11
C ALA A 379 -5.09 -0.67 -0.91
N ARG A 380 -5.12 0.31 -1.84
CA ARG A 380 -4.48 1.63 -1.68
C ARG A 380 -5.05 2.41 -0.48
N GLN A 381 -6.34 2.21 -0.18
CA GLN A 381 -7.03 2.75 1.01
C GLN A 381 -6.82 1.91 2.29
N ASN A 382 -5.91 0.93 2.30
CA ASN A 382 -5.61 0.00 3.41
C ASN A 382 -6.75 -0.98 3.77
N PHE A 383 -7.66 -1.31 2.85
CA PHE A 383 -8.51 -2.50 3.00
C PHE A 383 -7.70 -3.78 2.74
N LYS A 384 -7.90 -4.80 3.57
CA LYS A 384 -7.17 -6.07 3.58
C LYS A 384 -7.91 -7.14 2.80
N SER A 385 -9.13 -7.46 3.23
CA SER A 385 -10.03 -8.40 2.55
C SER A 385 -10.85 -7.67 1.48
N PHE A 386 -11.07 -8.32 0.34
CA PHE A 386 -11.99 -7.90 -0.71
C PHE A 386 -12.61 -9.14 -1.31
N VAL A 387 -13.92 -9.29 -1.20
CA VAL A 387 -14.65 -10.50 -1.62
C VAL A 387 -15.84 -10.10 -2.48
N VAL A 388 -15.99 -10.77 -3.62
CA VAL A 388 -17.18 -10.69 -4.47
C VAL A 388 -18.29 -11.51 -3.80
N ILE A 389 -19.39 -10.84 -3.43
CA ILE A 389 -20.59 -11.48 -2.88
C ILE A 389 -21.38 -12.16 -4.00
N HIS A 390 -21.57 -11.47 -5.13
CA HIS A 390 -22.22 -12.02 -6.31
C HIS A 390 -21.81 -11.28 -7.61
N GLN A 391 -22.05 -11.93 -8.74
CA GLN A 391 -21.77 -11.48 -10.11
C GLN A 391 -23.00 -11.72 -10.97
N THR A 392 -23.27 -10.82 -11.93
CA THR A 392 -24.11 -11.11 -13.10
C THR A 392 -23.38 -10.72 -14.38
N SER A 393 -23.66 -11.43 -15.48
CA SER A 393 -23.16 -11.08 -16.82
C SER A 393 -24.27 -10.48 -17.71
N ARG A 394 -25.43 -10.15 -17.13
CA ARG A 394 -26.64 -9.70 -17.83
C ARG A 394 -26.98 -8.25 -17.46
N ALA A 395 -27.24 -7.42 -18.48
CA ALA A 395 -27.50 -5.99 -18.32
C ALA A 395 -28.82 -5.70 -17.57
N ASP A 396 -29.88 -6.45 -17.90
CA ASP A 396 -31.20 -6.40 -17.27
C ASP A 396 -31.15 -6.74 -15.77
N LEU A 397 -30.26 -7.65 -15.37
CA LEU A 397 -30.09 -8.07 -13.98
C LEU A 397 -29.23 -7.10 -13.14
N LEU A 398 -28.86 -5.92 -13.64
CA LEU A 398 -28.17 -4.91 -12.82
C LEU A 398 -29.04 -4.44 -11.65
N GLY A 399 -30.34 -4.19 -11.88
CA GLY A 399 -31.26 -3.72 -10.83
C GLY A 399 -31.36 -4.70 -9.67
N MET A 400 -31.31 -6.01 -9.96
CA MET A 400 -31.26 -7.07 -8.96
C MET A 400 -29.99 -7.02 -8.09
N LEU A 401 -28.85 -6.59 -8.66
CA LEU A 401 -27.61 -6.38 -7.89
C LEU A 401 -27.59 -5.04 -7.14
N GLU A 402 -28.23 -3.99 -7.67
CA GLU A 402 -28.42 -2.72 -6.96
C GLU A 402 -29.33 -2.90 -5.74
N MET A 403 -30.43 -3.66 -5.86
CA MET A 403 -31.26 -4.08 -4.72
C MET A 403 -30.49 -4.94 -3.71
N LEU A 404 -29.62 -5.84 -4.18
CA LEU A 404 -28.77 -6.65 -3.30
C LEU A 404 -27.71 -5.80 -2.59
N GLU A 405 -27.11 -4.82 -3.26
CA GLU A 405 -26.19 -3.86 -2.65
C GLU A 405 -26.91 -3.05 -1.56
N ALA A 406 -28.03 -2.41 -1.89
CA ALA A 406 -28.81 -1.59 -0.96
C ALA A 406 -29.31 -2.38 0.26
N ALA A 407 -29.84 -3.59 0.05
CA ALA A 407 -30.30 -4.45 1.15
C ALA A 407 -29.14 -4.85 2.07
N VAL A 408 -28.02 -5.34 1.51
CA VAL A 408 -26.85 -5.73 2.32
C VAL A 408 -26.19 -4.51 2.97
N ILE A 409 -26.25 -3.32 2.36
CA ILE A 409 -25.86 -2.07 3.04
C ILE A 409 -26.76 -1.81 4.25
N ALA A 410 -28.09 -1.85 4.09
CA ALA A 410 -29.04 -1.54 5.15
C ALA A 410 -28.84 -2.42 6.41
N GLU A 411 -28.62 -3.73 6.23
CA GLU A 411 -28.28 -4.71 7.29
C GLU A 411 -27.09 -4.27 8.17
N PHE A 412 -26.13 -3.53 7.62
CA PHE A 412 -24.92 -3.08 8.34
C PHE A 412 -24.80 -1.55 8.47
N TYR A 413 -25.78 -0.77 8.04
CA TYR A 413 -25.72 0.69 8.04
C TYR A 413 -25.85 1.25 9.47
N ASP A 414 -26.87 0.80 10.21
CA ASP A 414 -27.23 1.33 11.52
C ASP A 414 -26.48 0.70 12.70
N ASN A 415 -25.15 0.57 12.62
CA ASN A 415 -24.33 0.27 13.80
C ASN A 415 -23.02 1.06 13.96
N GLY A 416 -22.93 2.26 13.38
CA GLY A 416 -22.01 3.31 13.83
C GLY A 416 -20.60 3.23 13.21
N ARG A 417 -20.41 3.91 12.08
CA ARG A 417 -19.15 4.04 11.31
C ARG A 417 -18.50 2.76 10.77
N GLN A 418 -18.92 1.57 11.22
CA GLN A 418 -18.43 0.29 10.74
C GLN A 418 -18.69 0.10 9.24
N CYS A 419 -19.85 0.50 8.71
CA CYS A 419 -20.12 0.55 7.28
C CYS A 419 -19.76 1.94 6.70
N ARG A 420 -18.90 1.98 5.68
CA ARG A 420 -18.43 3.19 4.99
C ARG A 420 -19.27 3.61 3.78
N ASN A 421 -20.50 3.12 3.65
CA ASN A 421 -21.45 3.59 2.64
C ASN A 421 -22.11 4.89 3.10
N GLN A 422 -22.03 5.96 2.28
CA GLN A 422 -22.61 7.27 2.60
C GLN A 422 -24.12 7.34 2.36
N LEU A 423 -24.68 6.39 1.60
CA LEU A 423 -26.09 6.30 1.25
C LEU A 423 -26.57 4.88 1.54
N ARG A 424 -27.77 4.73 2.12
CA ARG A 424 -28.41 3.43 2.35
C ARG A 424 -28.71 2.67 1.04
N GLY A 425 -28.94 3.41 -0.06
CA GLY A 425 -29.26 2.86 -1.38
C GLY A 425 -28.07 2.46 -2.27
N GLY A 426 -26.83 2.54 -1.78
CA GLY A 426 -25.64 2.12 -2.55
C GLY A 426 -25.05 3.15 -3.54
N GLU A 427 -24.05 2.71 -4.31
CA GLU A 427 -23.42 3.46 -5.40
C GLU A 427 -23.95 2.94 -6.76
N SER A 428 -25.19 3.32 -7.12
CA SER A 428 -25.83 2.87 -8.37
C SER A 428 -24.93 3.03 -9.59
N MET A 429 -24.86 1.98 -10.40
CA MET A 429 -24.07 1.97 -11.64
C MET A 429 -24.87 2.41 -12.86
N ARG A 430 -26.02 3.05 -12.68
CA ARG A 430 -26.81 3.67 -13.74
C ARG A 430 -26.56 5.15 -13.86
N ASP A 431 -26.66 5.69 -15.06
CA ASP A 431 -26.68 7.12 -15.31
C ASP A 431 -28.05 7.74 -14.93
N LYS A 432 -28.21 9.03 -15.19
CA LYS A 432 -29.46 9.76 -14.94
C LYS A 432 -30.64 9.33 -15.83
N ASN A 433 -30.40 8.51 -16.86
CA ASN A 433 -31.39 7.96 -17.77
C ASN A 433 -31.68 6.47 -17.43
N PHE A 434 -31.23 5.99 -16.26
CA PHE A 434 -31.29 4.60 -15.81
C PHE A 434 -30.50 3.58 -16.66
N VAL A 435 -29.62 4.04 -17.56
CA VAL A 435 -28.77 3.18 -18.41
C VAL A 435 -27.50 2.78 -17.65
N PRO A 436 -27.05 1.51 -17.71
CA PRO A 436 -25.78 1.10 -17.09
C PRO A 436 -24.57 1.90 -17.62
N ARG A 437 -23.79 2.50 -16.71
CA ARG A 437 -22.58 3.30 -17.03
C ARG A 437 -21.41 2.49 -17.59
N PHE A 438 -21.48 1.17 -17.47
CA PHE A 438 -20.43 0.23 -17.86
C PHE A 438 -21.10 -1.01 -18.48
N PRO A 439 -20.42 -1.76 -19.36
CA PRO A 439 -20.90 -3.07 -19.78
C PRO A 439 -20.79 -4.11 -18.65
N PRO A 440 -21.58 -5.20 -18.69
CA PRO A 440 -21.40 -6.35 -17.82
C PRO A 440 -20.08 -7.10 -18.11
N PRO A 441 -19.57 -7.95 -17.21
CA PRO A 441 -20.18 -8.37 -15.94
C PRO A 441 -20.12 -7.33 -14.82
N TYR A 442 -21.12 -7.39 -13.92
CA TYR A 442 -21.21 -6.57 -12.72
C TYR A 442 -21.06 -7.42 -11.47
N TYR A 443 -20.48 -6.83 -10.42
CA TYR A 443 -20.10 -7.50 -9.18
C TYR A 443 -20.54 -6.68 -7.97
N VAL A 444 -21.29 -7.30 -7.05
CA VAL A 444 -21.44 -6.80 -5.66
C VAL A 444 -20.27 -7.33 -4.85
N TYR A 445 -19.57 -6.47 -4.13
CA TYR A 445 -18.44 -6.84 -3.28
C TYR A 445 -18.57 -6.27 -1.86
N CYS A 446 -17.80 -6.83 -0.94
CA CYS A 446 -17.45 -6.23 0.34
C CYS A 446 -15.93 -6.13 0.47
N ALA A 447 -15.43 -4.98 0.88
CA ALA A 447 -14.05 -4.75 1.30
C ALA A 447 -14.00 -4.51 2.81
N ALA A 448 -13.01 -5.06 3.53
CA ALA A 448 -12.89 -4.90 4.98
C ALA A 448 -11.45 -4.57 5.46
N THR A 449 -11.34 -3.95 6.64
CA THR A 449 -10.07 -3.74 7.34
C THR A 449 -10.24 -3.64 8.85
N ASN A 450 -9.16 -3.91 9.58
CA ASN A 450 -9.12 -3.81 11.05
C ASN A 450 -8.71 -2.39 11.48
N ALA A 451 -9.57 -1.71 12.22
CA ALA A 451 -9.38 -0.34 12.72
C ALA A 451 -8.16 -0.19 13.66
N ALA A 452 -7.70 -1.26 14.32
CA ALA A 452 -6.52 -1.19 15.18
C ALA A 452 -5.21 -0.92 14.41
N GLN A 453 -5.17 -1.14 13.08
CA GLN A 453 -3.96 -0.98 12.29
C GLN A 453 -3.93 0.33 11.49
N ARG A 454 -3.00 1.22 11.90
CA ARG A 454 -2.46 2.37 11.15
C ARG A 454 -3.27 3.69 11.21
N VAL A 455 -4.08 3.88 12.23
CA VAL A 455 -4.71 5.17 12.60
C VAL A 455 -3.91 5.83 13.75
N PRO A 456 -3.90 7.17 13.92
CA PRO A 456 -3.41 7.80 15.15
C PRO A 456 -4.13 7.29 16.41
N ALA A 457 -3.41 7.21 17.53
CA ALA A 457 -3.91 6.67 18.81
C ALA A 457 -5.23 7.30 19.28
N LYS A 458 -5.38 8.63 19.11
CA LYS A 458 -6.62 9.35 19.42
C LYS A 458 -7.84 8.87 18.63
N ASP A 459 -7.65 8.48 17.37
CA ASP A 459 -8.75 8.12 16.48
C ASP A 459 -9.26 6.72 16.82
N LEU A 460 -8.38 5.82 17.27
CA LEU A 460 -8.75 4.51 17.83
C LEU A 460 -9.58 4.67 19.12
N VAL A 461 -9.27 5.65 19.97
CA VAL A 461 -10.08 6.00 21.15
C VAL A 461 -11.45 6.55 20.74
N ILE A 462 -11.52 7.42 19.72
CA ILE A 462 -12.79 7.94 19.18
C ILE A 462 -13.67 6.82 18.63
N ASP A 463 -13.10 5.90 17.84
CA ASP A 463 -13.84 4.77 17.27
C ASP A 463 -14.25 3.76 18.36
N ALA A 464 -13.43 3.53 19.39
CA ALA A 464 -13.82 2.74 20.56
C ALA A 464 -14.93 3.41 21.38
N LYS A 465 -14.94 4.74 21.53
CA LYS A 465 -16.05 5.49 22.15
C LYS A 465 -17.36 5.38 21.36
N ALA A 466 -17.29 5.15 20.05
CA ALA A 466 -18.45 4.82 19.23
C ALA A 466 -18.88 3.35 19.41
N ALA A 467 -17.93 2.41 19.36
CA ALA A 467 -18.18 0.98 19.45
C ALA A 467 -18.68 0.53 20.84
N ALA A 468 -18.10 1.03 21.93
CA ALA A 468 -18.46 0.66 23.31
C ALA A 468 -19.87 1.10 23.75
N LYS A 469 -20.60 1.86 22.92
CA LYS A 469 -22.04 2.12 23.09
C LYS A 469 -22.92 0.97 22.59
N LYS A 470 -22.35 0.01 21.88
CA LYS A 470 -23.04 -1.04 21.10
C LYS A 470 -22.43 -2.44 21.25
N ASP A 471 -21.19 -2.53 21.73
CA ASP A 471 -20.45 -3.76 22.00
C ASP A 471 -20.10 -3.84 23.50
N SER A 472 -20.38 -4.99 24.13
CA SER A 472 -20.17 -5.22 25.56
C SER A 472 -18.74 -5.66 25.93
N CYS A 473 -17.81 -5.71 24.95
CA CYS A 473 -16.42 -6.07 25.17
C CYS A 473 -15.74 -5.16 26.20
N ARG A 474 -15.31 -5.76 27.32
CA ARG A 474 -14.62 -5.08 28.42
C ARG A 474 -13.36 -4.34 27.97
N VAL A 475 -12.67 -4.85 26.94
CA VAL A 475 -11.46 -4.22 26.37
C VAL A 475 -11.82 -2.92 25.64
N LEU A 476 -12.89 -2.91 24.84
CA LEU A 476 -13.37 -1.69 24.18
C LEU A 476 -13.86 -0.66 25.21
N ALA A 477 -14.51 -1.11 26.28
CA ALA A 477 -14.91 -0.24 27.39
C ALA A 477 -13.71 0.34 28.18
N LYS A 478 -12.58 -0.38 28.31
CA LYS A 478 -11.30 0.18 28.80
C LYS A 478 -10.78 1.25 27.82
N ILE A 479 -10.69 0.92 26.53
CA ILE A 479 -10.15 1.80 25.47
C ILE A 479 -10.97 3.09 25.33
N ALA A 480 -12.29 3.01 25.38
CA ALA A 480 -13.20 4.16 25.27
C ALA A 480 -13.03 5.18 26.43
N LYS A 481 -12.53 4.75 27.59
CA LYS A 481 -12.25 5.61 28.75
C LYS A 481 -10.90 6.35 28.67
N VAL A 482 -10.05 6.03 27.69
CA VAL A 482 -8.75 6.69 27.51
C VAL A 482 -8.95 8.15 27.06
N LYS A 483 -8.08 9.06 27.55
CA LYS A 483 -8.06 10.46 27.09
C LYS A 483 -7.37 10.56 25.73
N GLU A 484 -8.08 11.08 24.73
CA GLU A 484 -7.63 11.15 23.33
C GLU A 484 -6.29 11.87 23.16
N SER A 485 -6.07 12.97 23.90
CA SER A 485 -4.83 13.75 23.83
C SER A 485 -3.59 13.03 24.35
N SER A 486 -3.75 11.93 25.12
CA SER A 486 -2.65 11.15 25.72
C SER A 486 -2.74 9.66 25.41
N ALA A 487 -3.42 9.28 24.32
CA ALA A 487 -3.86 7.92 24.06
C ALA A 487 -2.75 6.86 23.89
N ASP A 488 -1.58 7.18 23.33
CA ASP A 488 -0.55 6.17 22.98
C ASP A 488 -0.16 5.23 24.14
N VAL A 489 0.12 5.77 25.33
CA VAL A 489 0.67 4.98 26.45
C VAL A 489 -0.40 4.12 27.15
N PRO A 490 -1.61 4.64 27.48
CA PRO A 490 -2.68 3.80 27.99
C PRO A 490 -3.13 2.72 27.01
N LEU A 491 -3.18 3.02 25.69
CA LEU A 491 -3.49 2.02 24.68
C LEU A 491 -2.45 0.91 24.64
N PHE A 492 -1.16 1.25 24.65
CA PHE A 492 -0.09 0.25 24.68
C PHE A 492 -0.21 -0.69 25.88
N LYS A 493 -0.46 -0.15 27.08
CA LYS A 493 -0.72 -0.96 28.29
C LYS A 493 -1.95 -1.87 28.12
N ILE A 494 -3.08 -1.33 27.64
CA ILE A 494 -4.28 -2.14 27.41
C ILE A 494 -4.04 -3.24 26.37
N PHE A 495 -3.25 -3.01 25.33
CA PHE A 495 -2.93 -4.05 24.35
C PHE A 495 -1.97 -5.11 24.92
N GLN A 496 -1.00 -4.71 25.75
CA GLN A 496 -0.12 -5.63 26.47
C GLN A 496 -0.92 -6.52 27.45
N GLU A 497 -1.80 -5.94 28.27
CA GLU A 497 -2.72 -6.63 29.20
C GLU A 497 -3.60 -7.74 28.58
N HIS A 498 -3.70 -7.81 27.24
CA HIS A 498 -4.52 -8.79 26.53
C HIS A 498 -3.73 -9.51 25.41
N GLY A 499 -2.39 -9.57 25.50
CA GLY A 499 -1.53 -10.33 24.58
C GLY A 499 -1.42 -9.78 23.15
N LEU A 500 -1.84 -8.54 22.91
CA LEU A 500 -1.80 -7.89 21.59
C LEU A 500 -0.50 -7.09 21.33
N ALA A 501 0.40 -7.06 22.32
CA ALA A 501 1.75 -6.52 22.23
C ALA A 501 2.74 -7.55 22.81
N LEU A 502 3.91 -7.68 22.20
CA LEU A 502 4.99 -8.50 22.75
C LEU A 502 5.45 -7.91 24.11
N GLU A 503 5.57 -8.73 25.16
CA GLU A 503 5.76 -8.28 26.55
C GLU A 503 7.21 -7.86 26.91
N VAL A 504 7.84 -7.08 26.04
CA VAL A 504 9.22 -6.61 26.24
C VAL A 504 9.24 -5.25 26.93
N GLU A 505 9.83 -5.20 28.14
CA GLU A 505 10.02 -3.95 28.87
C GLU A 505 11.10 -3.07 28.22
N PHE A 506 10.75 -1.81 27.91
CA PHE A 506 11.73 -0.82 27.43
C PHE A 506 12.77 -0.51 28.50
N SER A 507 14.04 -0.51 28.08
CA SER A 507 15.14 -0.06 28.91
C SER A 507 15.41 1.42 28.68
N PHE A 508 16.01 2.07 29.68
CA PHE A 508 16.27 3.51 29.66
C PHE A 508 17.70 3.78 30.11
N SER A 509 18.32 4.81 29.56
CA SER A 509 19.65 5.27 29.98
C SER A 509 19.81 6.77 29.77
N LYS A 510 20.68 7.40 30.56
CA LYS A 510 21.11 8.78 30.36
C LYS A 510 22.00 8.86 29.11
N LEU A 511 21.75 9.82 28.22
CA LEU A 511 22.54 10.07 27.02
C LEU A 511 22.67 11.59 26.81
N ALA A 512 23.88 12.10 26.68
CA ALA A 512 24.19 13.52 26.71
C ALA A 512 23.53 14.18 27.94
N THR A 513 22.86 15.31 27.76
CA THR A 513 22.07 15.99 28.80
C THR A 513 20.62 15.49 28.92
N LEU A 514 20.27 14.33 28.32
CA LEU A 514 18.97 13.69 28.47
C LEU A 514 19.03 12.62 29.57
N GLU A 515 18.42 12.88 30.72
CA GLU A 515 18.38 11.93 31.86
C GLU A 515 17.77 10.57 31.51
N ARG A 516 16.85 10.50 30.53
CA ARG A 516 16.07 9.29 30.24
C ARG A 516 15.77 9.12 28.75
N TYR A 517 16.63 8.39 28.04
CA TYR A 517 16.42 7.99 26.65
C TYR A 517 15.98 6.52 26.52
N PRO A 518 14.95 6.18 25.73
CA PRO A 518 14.39 4.83 25.63
C PRO A 518 15.04 3.98 24.52
N TYR A 519 15.21 2.68 24.80
CA TYR A 519 15.62 1.65 23.83
C TYR A 519 15.01 0.29 24.18
N ILE A 520 15.05 -0.64 23.25
CA ILE A 520 14.78 -2.07 23.51
C ILE A 520 16.13 -2.73 23.80
N ASP A 521 16.26 -3.37 24.96
CA ASP A 521 17.43 -4.18 25.27
C ASP A 521 17.35 -5.48 24.46
N PRO A 522 18.34 -5.79 23.59
CA PRO A 522 18.29 -7.00 22.77
C PRO A 522 18.17 -8.28 23.60
N ARG A 523 18.78 -8.34 24.80
CA ARG A 523 18.68 -9.52 25.68
C ARG A 523 17.24 -9.76 26.11
N LYS A 524 16.56 -8.72 26.59
CA LYS A 524 15.14 -8.79 26.99
C LYS A 524 14.25 -9.22 25.82
N LEU A 525 14.52 -8.69 24.62
CA LEU A 525 13.79 -9.06 23.41
C LEU A 525 13.99 -10.54 23.05
N PHE A 526 15.24 -11.03 23.05
CA PHE A 526 15.53 -12.41 22.64
C PHE A 526 15.13 -13.47 23.67
N THR A 527 15.14 -13.16 24.98
CA THR A 527 14.52 -14.04 25.99
C THR A 527 13.01 -14.18 25.75
N VAL A 528 12.28 -13.09 25.50
CA VAL A 528 10.83 -13.16 25.24
C VAL A 528 10.51 -13.87 23.91
N LEU A 529 11.37 -13.76 22.90
CA LEU A 529 11.23 -14.51 21.63
C LEU A 529 11.76 -15.95 21.72
N GLY A 530 12.47 -16.31 22.79
CA GLY A 530 12.91 -17.67 23.08
C GLY A 530 11.73 -18.61 23.38
N ASP A 531 10.61 -18.05 23.84
CA ASP A 531 9.32 -18.75 23.92
C ASP A 531 8.52 -18.56 22.61
N GLY A 532 7.97 -19.66 22.09
CA GLY A 532 7.17 -19.74 20.85
C GLY A 532 7.86 -19.39 19.52
N TYR A 533 8.84 -18.47 19.49
CA TYR A 533 9.30 -17.80 18.27
C TYR A 533 10.81 -17.93 17.99
N PHE A 534 11.50 -18.83 18.70
CA PHE A 534 12.97 -18.84 18.76
C PHE A 534 13.67 -19.03 17.40
N HIS A 535 13.05 -19.76 16.47
CA HIS A 535 13.50 -19.90 15.08
C HIS A 535 13.64 -18.56 14.32
N LYS A 536 12.96 -17.48 14.75
CA LYS A 536 13.15 -16.12 14.20
C LYS A 536 14.40 -15.42 14.73
N VAL A 537 14.86 -15.77 15.93
CA VAL A 537 16.12 -15.30 16.53
C VAL A 537 17.30 -16.05 15.91
N LEU A 538 17.18 -17.37 15.78
CA LEU A 538 18.18 -18.24 15.17
C LEU A 538 18.38 -18.04 13.67
N GLY A 539 17.31 -17.79 12.92
CA GLY A 539 17.31 -17.83 11.45
C GLY A 539 17.31 -19.25 10.85
N VAL A 540 17.27 -20.28 11.70
CA VAL A 540 17.25 -21.72 11.36
C VAL A 540 16.18 -22.45 12.21
N PRO A 541 15.73 -23.67 11.85
CA PRO A 541 14.81 -24.45 12.68
C PRO A 541 15.37 -24.67 14.09
N ALA A 542 14.53 -24.48 15.12
CA ALA A 542 14.98 -24.52 16.52
C ALA A 542 15.49 -25.91 16.97
N HIS A 543 15.04 -26.99 16.31
CA HIS A 543 15.46 -28.37 16.60
C HIS A 543 16.69 -28.82 15.81
N LEU A 544 17.19 -28.01 14.86
CA LEU A 544 18.44 -28.24 14.11
C LEU A 544 19.44 -27.09 14.37
N ALA A 545 19.24 -26.35 15.47
CA ALA A 545 19.90 -25.09 15.71
C ALA A 545 21.40 -25.25 15.98
N LYS A 546 21.81 -26.32 16.66
CA LYS A 546 23.21 -26.56 17.05
C LYS A 546 24.02 -26.97 15.82
N GLU A 547 23.50 -27.96 15.11
CA GLU A 547 24.06 -28.54 13.89
C GLU A 547 24.19 -27.50 12.77
N SER A 548 23.17 -26.63 12.62
CA SER A 548 23.20 -25.53 11.65
C SER A 548 24.21 -24.44 12.01
N LEU A 549 24.42 -24.16 13.30
CA LEU A 549 25.40 -23.16 13.75
C LEU A 549 26.84 -23.74 13.74
N GLU A 550 27.02 -25.01 14.06
CA GLU A 550 28.30 -25.72 13.92
C GLU A 550 28.75 -25.69 12.44
N LEU A 551 27.87 -26.07 11.50
CA LEU A 551 28.15 -25.98 10.06
C LEU A 551 28.37 -24.53 9.59
N PHE A 552 27.70 -23.55 10.20
CA PHE A 552 27.95 -22.14 9.92
C PHE A 552 29.36 -21.73 10.35
N TRP A 553 29.77 -22.05 11.58
CA TRP A 553 31.07 -21.66 12.12
C TRP A 553 32.24 -22.43 11.52
N GLU A 554 32.03 -23.67 11.09
CA GLU A 554 32.97 -24.42 10.26
C GLU A 554 33.27 -23.66 8.96
N LYS A 555 32.24 -23.34 8.17
CA LYS A 555 32.38 -22.61 6.90
C LYS A 555 32.87 -21.18 7.08
N PHE A 556 32.46 -20.50 8.15
CA PHE A 556 32.96 -19.17 8.49
C PHE A 556 34.46 -19.21 8.86
N ARG A 557 34.94 -20.25 9.55
CA ARG A 557 36.37 -20.43 9.88
C ARG A 557 37.23 -20.67 8.64
N VAL A 558 36.71 -21.37 7.63
CA VAL A 558 37.42 -21.55 6.35
C VAL A 558 37.71 -20.21 5.68
N LEU A 559 36.76 -19.26 5.74
CA LEU A 559 36.90 -17.91 5.17
C LEU A 559 37.71 -16.96 6.04
N HIS A 560 37.46 -16.98 7.36
CA HIS A 560 38.01 -16.05 8.35
C HIS A 560 38.71 -16.80 9.50
N PRO A 561 39.82 -17.52 9.23
CA PRO A 561 40.43 -18.44 10.21
C PRO A 561 40.93 -17.75 11.47
N ASN A 562 41.42 -16.51 11.35
CA ASN A 562 42.00 -15.73 12.45
C ASN A 562 40.99 -14.81 13.15
N HIS A 563 39.70 -14.82 12.76
CA HIS A 563 38.69 -13.93 13.33
C HIS A 563 38.63 -14.02 14.85
N GLN A 564 38.57 -12.88 15.53
CA GLN A 564 38.60 -12.74 17.00
C GLN A 564 37.46 -13.47 17.75
N VAL A 565 36.56 -14.16 17.04
CA VAL A 565 35.53 -15.04 17.61
C VAL A 565 36.10 -16.42 17.97
N PHE A 566 37.10 -16.90 17.23
CA PHE A 566 37.69 -18.24 17.43
C PHE A 566 38.77 -18.26 18.52
N SER A 567 39.25 -17.09 18.97
CA SER A 567 40.06 -16.94 20.17
C SER A 567 39.24 -16.80 21.47
N GLN A 568 37.91 -16.80 21.38
CA GLN A 568 37.02 -16.73 22.56
C GLN A 568 36.60 -18.14 23.00
N TYR A 569 36.60 -18.38 24.31
CA TYR A 569 36.14 -19.63 24.91
C TYR A 569 34.59 -19.69 24.98
N VAL A 570 33.92 -19.68 23.81
CA VAL A 570 32.46 -19.71 23.68
C VAL A 570 31.96 -20.93 22.88
N PRO A 571 30.85 -21.59 23.27
CA PRO A 571 30.29 -22.70 22.49
C PRO A 571 29.70 -22.24 21.16
N LEU A 572 30.34 -22.61 20.04
CA LEU A 572 29.92 -22.21 18.68
C LEU A 572 28.51 -22.73 18.34
N ALA A 573 28.13 -23.91 18.82
CA ALA A 573 26.81 -24.51 18.67
C ALA A 573 25.66 -23.69 19.29
N THR A 574 25.94 -22.73 20.18
CA THR A 574 24.94 -21.79 20.72
C THR A 574 25.28 -20.32 20.45
N LEU A 575 26.19 -20.06 19.51
CA LEU A 575 26.60 -18.71 19.10
C LEU A 575 25.92 -18.33 17.78
N ILE A 576 25.02 -17.36 17.81
CA ILE A 576 24.17 -16.98 16.67
C ILE A 576 24.82 -15.79 15.91
N PRO A 577 25.10 -15.92 14.61
CA PRO A 577 25.68 -14.85 13.79
C PRO A 577 24.64 -13.79 13.41
N TYR A 578 24.97 -12.51 13.61
CA TYR A 578 24.10 -11.37 13.34
C TYR A 578 24.81 -10.27 12.52
N TYR A 579 24.02 -9.49 11.79
CA TYR A 579 24.42 -8.20 11.23
C TYR A 579 23.66 -7.05 11.92
N LEU A 580 24.32 -5.89 11.99
CA LEU A 580 23.68 -4.63 12.35
C LEU A 580 23.20 -3.90 11.10
N HIS A 581 22.18 -3.06 11.27
CA HIS A 581 21.60 -2.24 10.21
C HIS A 581 21.17 -0.87 10.74
N GLY A 582 21.56 0.20 10.05
CA GLY A 582 21.13 1.56 10.34
C GLY A 582 20.83 2.38 9.08
N ASP A 583 19.71 3.12 9.10
CA ASP A 583 19.27 3.95 7.96
C ASP A 583 18.36 5.13 8.37
N GLY A 584 18.25 6.13 7.48
CA GLY A 584 17.54 7.40 7.67
C GLY A 584 16.06 7.37 7.25
N GLY A 585 15.18 7.17 8.22
CA GLY A 585 13.73 7.29 8.05
C GLY A 585 13.20 8.74 8.03
N ARG A 586 11.89 8.87 7.81
CA ARG A 586 11.16 10.17 7.86
C ARG A 586 9.98 10.10 8.82
N GLY A 587 10.04 10.89 9.89
CA GLY A 587 8.99 11.10 10.88
C GLY A 587 7.91 12.09 10.45
N PHE A 588 7.11 12.53 11.42
CA PHE A 588 6.07 13.56 11.24
C PHE A 588 6.62 14.82 10.55
N LYS A 589 5.78 15.53 9.78
CA LYS A 589 6.17 16.67 8.91
C LYS A 589 7.34 16.41 7.92
N LYS A 590 7.79 15.16 7.76
CA LYS A 590 9.01 14.70 7.03
C LYS A 590 10.33 14.94 7.79
N ASP A 591 10.29 15.22 9.09
CA ASP A 591 11.48 15.38 9.93
C ASP A 591 12.36 14.10 9.87
N PRO A 592 13.68 14.20 9.62
CA PRO A 592 14.57 13.03 9.59
C PRO A 592 14.64 12.29 10.93
N ILE A 593 14.67 10.97 10.87
CA ILE A 593 14.92 10.06 12.00
C ILE A 593 15.96 9.01 11.60
N GLU A 594 16.79 8.59 12.54
CA GLU A 594 17.70 7.44 12.39
C GLU A 594 17.01 6.20 12.99
N ILE A 595 17.05 5.06 12.29
CA ILE A 595 16.48 3.80 12.75
C ILE A 595 17.61 2.79 12.96
N LEU A 596 17.72 2.23 14.16
CA LEU A 596 18.77 1.28 14.55
C LEU A 596 18.18 -0.11 14.76
N SER A 597 18.72 -1.10 14.05
CA SER A 597 18.18 -2.46 14.00
C SER A 597 19.25 -3.52 13.85
N MET A 598 18.95 -4.77 14.20
CA MET A 598 19.82 -5.93 13.99
C MET A 598 19.06 -7.11 13.39
N LEU A 599 19.77 -8.05 12.78
CA LEU A 599 19.21 -9.20 12.06
C LEU A 599 20.11 -10.43 12.18
N PRO A 600 19.58 -11.67 12.24
CA PRO A 600 20.40 -12.85 12.10
C PRO A 600 20.95 -12.92 10.66
N ALA A 601 22.16 -13.44 10.51
CA ALA A 601 22.80 -13.62 9.20
C ALA A 601 22.03 -14.66 8.34
N LEU A 602 21.48 -15.69 9.02
CA LEU A 602 20.66 -16.74 8.44
C LEU A 602 19.17 -16.40 8.45
N GLY A 603 18.39 -17.09 7.61
CA GLY A 603 16.94 -16.99 7.55
C GLY A 603 16.30 -17.98 6.58
N ALA A 604 15.03 -17.76 6.25
CA ALA A 604 14.21 -18.63 5.41
C ALA A 604 14.59 -18.66 3.90
N GLY A 605 15.83 -18.34 3.56
CA GLY A 605 16.33 -18.25 2.19
C GLY A 605 15.70 -17.12 1.39
N SER A 606 15.47 -17.37 0.10
CA SER A 606 14.89 -16.42 -0.84
C SER A 606 13.52 -16.90 -1.36
N ASN A 607 12.99 -16.26 -2.40
CA ASN A 607 11.85 -16.78 -3.16
C ASN A 607 12.24 -17.81 -4.24
N ALA A 608 13.52 -17.91 -4.59
CA ALA A 608 14.04 -18.90 -5.55
C ALA A 608 14.55 -20.16 -4.84
N LYS A 609 15.34 -20.02 -3.77
CA LYS A 609 15.72 -21.08 -2.84
C LYS A 609 15.14 -20.80 -1.44
N PRO A 610 13.88 -21.21 -1.17
CA PRO A 610 13.30 -21.10 0.16
C PRO A 610 13.91 -22.13 1.11
N VAL A 611 14.02 -21.77 2.38
CA VAL A 611 14.41 -22.68 3.47
C VAL A 611 13.26 -22.71 4.48
N ASP A 612 12.80 -23.91 4.87
CA ASP A 612 11.82 -24.03 5.93
C ASP A 612 12.50 -23.84 7.31
N LEU A 613 11.84 -23.06 8.16
CA LEU A 613 12.26 -22.80 9.55
C LEU A 613 11.37 -23.53 10.57
N SER A 614 10.40 -24.33 10.11
CA SER A 614 9.50 -25.11 10.95
C SER A 614 10.17 -26.37 11.52
N SER A 615 9.56 -26.92 12.57
CA SER A 615 9.95 -28.21 13.17
C SER A 615 9.69 -29.42 12.28
N LYS A 616 9.10 -29.26 11.09
CA LYS A 616 8.85 -30.35 10.13
C LYS A 616 10.10 -30.77 9.34
N ARG A 617 11.19 -29.97 9.38
CA ARG A 617 12.42 -30.25 8.61
C ARG A 617 13.18 -31.44 9.19
N LYS A 618 13.72 -32.32 8.33
CA LYS A 618 14.58 -33.44 8.73
C LYS A 618 16.02 -32.98 9.01
N ALA A 619 16.72 -33.68 9.90
CA ALA A 619 18.14 -33.43 10.19
C ALA A 619 19.07 -33.76 9.00
N GLU A 620 18.65 -34.63 8.09
CA GLU A 620 19.36 -34.98 6.84
C GLU A 620 19.50 -33.78 5.86
N ASP A 621 18.74 -32.71 6.07
CA ASP A 621 18.65 -31.54 5.19
C ASP A 621 19.03 -30.26 5.97
N ILE A 622 20.32 -30.02 6.15
CA ILE A 622 20.85 -28.76 6.68
C ILE A 622 21.25 -27.86 5.50
N ALA A 623 20.50 -26.78 5.29
CA ALA A 623 20.83 -25.74 4.31
C ALA A 623 20.74 -24.36 4.97
N LEU A 624 21.76 -23.53 4.73
CA LEU A 624 21.99 -22.25 5.40
C LEU A 624 21.43 -21.10 4.54
N GLY A 625 20.15 -20.78 4.72
CA GLY A 625 19.45 -19.78 3.92
C GLY A 625 19.84 -18.34 4.25
N ILE A 626 19.93 -17.48 3.23
CA ILE A 626 20.05 -16.02 3.40
C ILE A 626 18.78 -15.38 3.98
N ASN A 627 18.89 -14.27 4.71
CA ASN A 627 17.77 -13.64 5.40
C ASN A 627 16.95 -12.66 4.53
N LEU A 628 16.36 -13.15 3.43
CA LEU A 628 15.57 -12.35 2.46
C LEU A 628 14.09 -12.76 2.30
N ARG A 629 13.65 -13.89 2.87
CA ARG A 629 12.25 -14.37 2.86
C ARG A 629 11.58 -14.15 4.22
N GLY A 630 10.29 -13.83 4.22
CA GLY A 630 9.45 -13.69 5.42
C GLY A 630 8.87 -12.29 5.62
N SER A 631 8.55 -11.94 6.85
CA SER A 631 8.09 -10.59 7.23
C SER A 631 9.25 -9.77 7.79
N SER A 632 9.43 -8.56 7.29
CA SER A 632 10.43 -7.61 7.84
C SER A 632 10.20 -7.33 9.33
N GLY A 633 8.96 -7.43 9.81
CA GLY A 633 8.60 -7.29 11.22
C GLY A 633 8.86 -8.52 12.11
N THR A 634 9.27 -9.65 11.55
CA THR A 634 9.68 -10.86 12.32
C THR A 634 11.17 -11.18 12.18
N THR A 635 11.87 -10.65 11.17
CA THR A 635 13.29 -10.94 10.91
C THR A 635 14.23 -9.73 11.06
N ARG A 636 13.72 -8.57 11.50
CA ARG A 636 14.52 -7.37 11.82
C ARG A 636 14.10 -6.85 13.20
N PHE A 637 15.09 -6.69 14.08
CA PHE A 637 14.90 -6.39 15.50
C PHE A 637 15.26 -4.93 15.79
N LEU A 638 14.34 -4.15 16.36
CA LEU A 638 14.55 -2.72 16.63
C LEU A 638 15.33 -2.51 17.94
N PHE A 639 16.40 -1.72 17.90
CA PHE A 639 17.09 -1.26 19.11
C PHE A 639 16.57 0.10 19.56
N ALA A 640 16.65 1.13 18.71
CA ALA A 640 16.23 2.50 19.02
C ALA A 640 15.89 3.31 17.77
N VAL A 641 15.23 4.47 17.96
CA VAL A 641 14.88 5.42 16.89
C VAL A 641 15.15 6.85 17.33
N LEU A 642 16.18 7.48 16.75
CA LEU A 642 16.64 8.81 17.13
C LEU A 642 16.11 9.89 16.18
N SER A 643 15.54 10.97 16.70
CA SER A 643 15.07 12.09 15.88
C SER A 643 16.16 13.14 15.66
N SER A 644 16.18 13.71 14.46
CA SER A 644 17.04 14.86 14.12
C SER A 644 16.72 16.12 14.90
N LEU A 645 15.56 16.21 15.56
CA LEU A 645 15.32 17.26 16.55
C LEU A 645 16.19 17.04 17.80
N VAL A 646 16.36 15.80 18.25
CA VAL A 646 17.11 15.46 19.46
C VAL A 646 18.61 15.71 19.24
N TYR A 647 19.23 15.16 18.19
CA TYR A 647 20.67 15.36 17.99
C TYR A 647 21.06 16.77 17.48
N LYS A 648 20.09 17.63 17.15
CA LYS A 648 20.35 19.08 16.96
C LYS A 648 20.53 19.82 18.27
N HIS A 649 19.83 19.43 19.33
CA HIS A 649 19.97 20.01 20.68
C HIS A 649 21.04 19.29 21.51
N HIS A 650 21.32 18.02 21.22
CA HIS A 650 22.27 17.19 21.96
C HIS A 650 23.25 16.48 20.98
N PRO A 651 24.29 17.16 20.47
CA PRO A 651 25.12 16.63 19.38
C PRO A 651 25.77 15.26 19.64
N THR A 652 26.20 14.99 20.89
CA THR A 652 26.86 13.73 21.29
C THR A 652 25.91 12.53 21.41
N VAL A 653 24.59 12.75 21.46
CA VAL A 653 23.59 11.72 21.78
C VAL A 653 23.62 10.52 20.82
N PHE A 654 24.04 10.74 19.57
CA PHE A 654 24.17 9.65 18.58
C PHE A 654 25.36 8.74 18.89
N ASP A 655 26.54 9.33 19.17
CA ASP A 655 27.75 8.59 19.52
C ASP A 655 27.63 7.87 20.87
N GLU A 656 26.92 8.48 21.83
CA GLU A 656 26.59 7.85 23.10
C GLU A 656 25.58 6.71 22.93
N LEU A 657 24.59 6.84 22.05
CA LEU A 657 23.67 5.76 21.69
C LEU A 657 24.39 4.60 20.96
N MET A 658 25.38 4.91 20.10
CA MET A 658 26.26 3.91 19.48
C MET A 658 27.09 3.15 20.51
N ARG A 659 27.69 3.87 21.49
CA ARG A 659 28.46 3.27 22.59
C ARG A 659 27.58 2.41 23.51
N LEU A 660 26.35 2.87 23.81
CA LEU A 660 25.36 2.09 24.57
C LEU A 660 24.98 0.81 23.83
N TRP A 661 24.77 0.88 22.51
CA TRP A 661 24.46 -0.30 21.71
C TRP A 661 25.64 -1.29 21.70
N GLY A 662 26.87 -0.80 21.50
CA GLY A 662 28.10 -1.59 21.57
C GLY A 662 28.21 -2.39 22.87
N LYS A 663 28.12 -1.71 24.03
CA LYS A 663 28.13 -2.38 25.36
C LYS A 663 27.02 -3.41 25.55
N LYS A 664 25.84 -3.20 24.95
CA LYS A 664 24.73 -4.15 25.01
C LYS A 664 24.96 -5.38 24.12
N LEU A 665 25.67 -5.22 23.00
CA LEU A 665 26.05 -6.32 22.11
C LEU A 665 27.23 -7.12 22.69
N GLU A 666 28.21 -6.45 23.27
CA GLU A 666 29.34 -7.04 24.01
C GLU A 666 28.86 -7.94 25.16
N SER A 667 27.94 -7.45 26.00
CA SER A 667 27.31 -8.25 27.08
C SER A 667 26.41 -9.38 26.54
N LEU A 668 25.77 -9.21 25.38
CA LEU A 668 24.99 -10.26 24.71
C LEU A 668 25.88 -11.35 24.07
N PHE A 669 27.13 -11.02 23.75
CA PHE A 669 28.15 -11.99 23.36
C PHE A 669 28.71 -12.75 24.58
N ALA A 670 29.12 -12.03 25.64
CA ALA A 670 29.75 -12.62 26.82
C ALA A 670 28.77 -13.50 27.63
N ASP A 671 27.68 -12.90 28.12
CA ASP A 671 26.78 -13.53 29.10
C ASP A 671 25.50 -14.10 28.45
N GLY A 672 25.20 -13.74 27.20
CA GLY A 672 24.13 -14.37 26.41
C GLY A 672 22.69 -14.12 26.91
N PHE A 673 21.78 -15.01 26.54
CA PHE A 673 20.38 -15.05 26.99
C PHE A 673 19.88 -16.50 27.07
N GLU A 674 18.96 -16.77 28.00
CA GLU A 674 18.34 -18.08 28.11
C GLU A 674 17.21 -18.26 27.09
N ALA A 675 17.24 -19.38 26.37
CA ALA A 675 16.15 -19.87 25.52
C ALA A 675 16.21 -21.40 25.41
N CYS A 676 15.05 -22.07 25.42
CA CYS A 676 14.91 -23.53 25.31
C CYS A 676 15.80 -24.35 26.29
N GLY A 677 16.07 -23.82 27.49
CA GLY A 677 16.91 -24.48 28.49
C GLY A 677 18.41 -24.47 28.19
N SER A 678 18.91 -23.43 27.50
CA SER A 678 20.34 -23.22 27.27
C SER A 678 20.67 -21.73 27.11
N THR A 679 21.89 -21.35 27.45
CA THR A 679 22.44 -20.01 27.21
C THR A 679 22.89 -19.86 25.76
N TRP A 680 22.24 -18.98 25.02
CA TRP A 680 22.59 -18.61 23.64
C TRP A 680 23.31 -17.25 23.62
N ARG A 681 24.26 -17.09 22.70
CA ARG A 681 25.07 -15.88 22.54
C ARG A 681 24.86 -15.31 21.15
N ILE A 682 25.05 -14.01 20.98
CA ILE A 682 25.02 -13.35 19.66
C ILE A 682 26.33 -12.64 19.40
N VAL A 683 26.88 -12.82 18.20
CA VAL A 683 28.07 -12.11 17.71
C VAL A 683 27.73 -11.34 16.44
N ILE A 684 28.35 -10.17 16.28
CA ILE A 684 28.13 -9.29 15.13
C ILE A 684 29.24 -9.49 14.10
N LEU A 685 28.85 -9.81 12.85
CA LEU A 685 29.75 -10.01 11.71
C LEU A 685 29.94 -8.76 10.83
N GLY A 686 29.18 -7.70 11.08
CA GLY A 686 29.31 -6.43 10.36
C GLY A 686 28.11 -5.50 10.50
N PHE A 687 28.24 -4.32 9.88
CA PHE A 687 27.24 -3.26 9.84
C PHE A 687 26.84 -2.94 8.40
N THR A 688 25.54 -2.93 8.13
CA THR A 688 24.91 -2.64 6.82
C THR A 688 24.09 -1.33 6.86
N GLY A 689 23.90 -0.68 5.72
CA GLY A 689 23.09 0.55 5.60
C GLY A 689 23.58 1.46 4.48
N ASP A 690 22.80 2.48 4.09
CA ASP A 690 23.23 3.39 3.03
C ASP A 690 24.49 4.17 3.44
N ASN A 691 25.32 4.50 2.45
CA ASN A 691 26.64 5.09 2.65
C ASN A 691 26.68 6.40 3.49
N PRO A 692 25.65 7.28 3.53
CA PRO A 692 25.60 8.41 4.46
C PRO A 692 25.52 7.96 5.93
N PHE A 693 24.81 6.86 6.20
CA PHE A 693 24.66 6.31 7.55
C PHE A 693 25.96 5.65 8.00
N ILE A 694 26.59 4.85 7.14
CA ILE A 694 27.93 4.27 7.39
C ILE A 694 28.96 5.39 7.64
N LYS A 695 28.96 6.48 6.85
CA LYS A 695 29.81 7.66 7.11
C LYS A 695 29.64 8.20 8.54
N LYS A 696 28.38 8.25 9.00
CA LYS A 696 28.02 8.79 10.32
C LYS A 696 28.39 7.85 11.47
N VAL A 697 28.17 6.55 11.34
CA VAL A 697 28.48 5.55 12.39
C VAL A 697 29.98 5.34 12.54
N ALA A 698 30.71 5.20 11.42
CA ALA A 698 32.14 4.88 11.41
C ALA A 698 33.06 6.11 11.48
N HIS A 699 32.50 7.33 11.56
CA HIS A 699 33.22 8.60 11.52
C HIS A 699 34.12 8.77 10.27
N LEU A 700 33.64 8.33 9.09
CA LEU A 700 34.47 8.23 7.89
C LEU A 700 34.94 9.59 7.34
N ASN A 701 36.25 9.81 7.32
CA ASN A 701 36.89 10.91 6.62
C ASN A 701 36.96 10.68 5.09
N ARG A 702 37.01 9.41 4.62
CA ARG A 702 36.85 9.01 3.21
C ARG A 702 35.47 8.39 2.96
N SER A 703 34.66 8.95 2.06
CA SER A 703 33.47 8.26 1.54
C SER A 703 33.04 8.87 0.21
N PHE A 704 31.99 8.35 -0.44
CA PHE A 704 31.51 8.84 -1.74
C PHE A 704 31.24 10.37 -1.80
N ASN A 705 30.97 11.01 -0.66
CA ASN A 705 30.79 12.48 -0.54
C ASN A 705 32.09 13.28 -0.80
N ASN A 706 33.24 12.61 -0.81
CA ASN A 706 34.58 13.16 -1.05
C ASN A 706 34.99 13.11 -2.53
N VAL A 707 34.12 12.68 -3.45
CA VAL A 707 34.42 12.68 -4.89
C VAL A 707 34.57 14.11 -5.44
N ARG A 708 35.51 14.29 -6.40
CA ARG A 708 35.77 15.58 -7.06
C ARG A 708 34.49 16.12 -7.70
N LYS A 709 34.04 17.31 -7.29
CA LYS A 709 32.80 17.94 -7.77
C LYS A 709 32.94 18.71 -9.08
N THR A 710 34.14 19.17 -9.42
CA THR A 710 34.45 19.88 -10.67
C THR A 710 35.80 19.44 -11.21
N HIS A 711 35.90 19.22 -12.52
CA HIS A 711 37.15 18.81 -13.18
C HIS A 711 38.31 19.81 -12.96
N SER A 712 37.98 21.08 -12.72
CA SER A 712 38.93 22.17 -12.48
C SER A 712 39.48 22.24 -11.04
N SER A 713 39.04 21.36 -10.13
CA SER A 713 39.45 21.41 -8.72
C SER A 713 40.86 20.84 -8.51
N LYS A 714 41.84 21.74 -8.32
CA LYS A 714 43.26 21.42 -8.04
C LYS A 714 43.55 21.00 -6.60
N ASN A 715 42.53 20.77 -5.77
CA ASN A 715 42.71 20.33 -4.39
C ASN A 715 42.99 18.82 -4.34
N ASP A 716 43.85 18.38 -3.42
CA ASP A 716 44.07 16.95 -3.17
C ASP A 716 42.75 16.25 -2.79
N GLN A 717 42.42 15.17 -3.50
CA GLN A 717 41.23 14.36 -3.23
C GLN A 717 41.58 13.27 -2.20
N LYS A 718 40.82 13.21 -1.10
CA LYS A 718 41.12 12.33 0.04
C LYS A 718 40.82 10.84 -0.19
N GLY A 719 40.22 10.46 -1.31
CA GLY A 719 39.62 9.14 -1.53
C GLY A 719 38.11 9.13 -1.30
N CYS A 720 37.40 8.40 -2.16
CA CYS A 720 35.94 8.24 -2.13
C CYS A 720 35.48 6.85 -1.62
N CYS A 721 36.41 5.93 -1.35
CA CYS A 721 36.18 4.63 -0.73
C CYS A 721 36.67 4.56 0.72
N TRP A 722 36.01 3.74 1.56
CA TRP A 722 36.47 3.38 2.91
C TRP A 722 37.21 2.03 2.97
N LEU A 723 36.98 1.15 1.98
CA LEU A 723 37.60 -0.18 1.87
C LEU A 723 38.94 -0.19 1.11
N CYS A 724 39.29 0.92 0.46
CA CYS A 724 40.57 1.14 -0.21
C CYS A 724 40.84 2.64 -0.41
N MET A 725 41.88 2.99 -1.19
CA MET A 725 42.28 4.36 -1.51
C MET A 725 41.64 4.94 -2.79
N ALA A 726 40.70 4.23 -3.43
CA ALA A 726 40.06 4.69 -4.67
C ALA A 726 39.44 6.10 -4.56
N GLY A 727 39.58 6.89 -5.62
CA GLY A 727 39.25 8.31 -5.68
C GLY A 727 40.24 9.22 -4.95
N LYS A 728 41.42 8.72 -4.55
CA LYS A 728 42.51 9.54 -4.02
C LYS A 728 43.36 10.06 -5.17
N GLU A 729 43.64 11.36 -5.13
CA GLU A 729 44.43 12.05 -6.15
C GLU A 729 45.21 13.18 -5.47
N THR A 730 46.54 13.13 -5.59
CA THR A 730 47.48 14.14 -5.09
C THR A 730 48.52 14.42 -6.17
N ARG A 731 49.53 15.24 -5.88
CA ARG A 731 50.68 15.44 -6.79
C ARG A 731 51.53 14.19 -7.05
N THR A 732 51.41 13.15 -6.21
CA THR A 732 52.29 11.97 -6.23
C THR A 732 51.54 10.64 -6.24
N GLU A 733 50.22 10.65 -6.01
CA GLU A 733 49.39 9.45 -5.91
C GLU A 733 48.11 9.62 -6.72
N HIS A 734 47.73 8.62 -7.52
CA HIS A 734 46.48 8.64 -8.28
C HIS A 734 45.87 7.24 -8.32
N TYR A 735 44.70 7.10 -7.68
CA TYR A 735 43.96 5.84 -7.54
C TYR A 735 42.53 6.01 -8.13
N PRO A 736 42.35 5.98 -9.46
CA PRO A 736 41.06 6.24 -10.09
C PRO A 736 40.00 5.19 -9.69
N PHE A 737 38.87 5.63 -9.13
CA PHE A 737 37.75 4.73 -8.77
C PHE A 737 36.97 4.27 -10.02
N GLU A 738 37.16 4.99 -11.11
CA GLU A 738 36.62 4.75 -12.44
C GLU A 738 37.11 3.44 -13.07
N HIS A 739 38.26 2.92 -12.62
CA HIS A 739 38.81 1.66 -13.11
C HIS A 739 38.04 0.48 -12.48
N LEU A 740 37.30 -0.25 -13.33
CA LEU A 740 36.48 -1.41 -12.97
C LEU A 740 37.10 -2.71 -13.55
N GLY A 741 36.89 -3.83 -12.88
CA GLY A 741 37.52 -5.12 -13.18
C GLY A 741 38.26 -5.68 -11.96
N PHE A 742 38.78 -6.92 -12.03
CA PHE A 742 39.42 -7.59 -10.90
C PHE A 742 40.96 -7.59 -10.92
N PHE A 743 41.59 -7.14 -12.01
CA PHE A 743 43.03 -7.31 -12.22
C PHE A 743 43.78 -5.98 -12.41
N ASP A 744 43.31 -5.13 -13.31
CA ASP A 744 43.96 -3.86 -13.70
C ASP A 744 43.81 -2.67 -12.72
N PRO A 745 42.75 -2.55 -11.88
CA PRO A 745 42.57 -1.34 -11.06
C PRO A 745 43.61 -1.17 -9.94
N ALA A 746 44.46 -0.15 -10.06
CA ALA A 746 45.56 0.14 -9.13
C ALA A 746 45.17 0.23 -7.65
N TRP A 747 43.92 0.59 -7.32
CA TRP A 747 43.44 0.66 -5.93
C TRP A 747 43.29 -0.71 -5.26
N ILE A 748 43.29 -1.82 -6.00
CA ILE A 748 43.23 -3.18 -5.43
C ILE A 748 44.43 -3.44 -4.50
N SER A 749 45.60 -2.90 -4.85
CA SER A 749 46.81 -2.94 -4.00
C SER A 749 46.64 -2.28 -2.62
N THR A 750 45.59 -1.47 -2.44
CA THR A 750 45.29 -0.68 -1.23
C THR A 750 44.09 -1.24 -0.43
N GLN A 751 43.74 -2.51 -0.62
CA GLN A 751 42.69 -3.24 0.12
C GLN A 751 43.26 -3.99 1.34
N GLY A 752 42.38 -4.56 2.17
CA GLY A 752 42.76 -5.38 3.32
C GLY A 752 43.68 -4.63 4.29
N LEU A 753 44.74 -5.28 4.76
CA LEU A 753 45.75 -4.66 5.63
C LEU A 753 46.49 -3.47 4.99
N ASN A 754 46.52 -3.38 3.65
CA ASN A 754 47.11 -2.23 2.94
C ASN A 754 46.17 -1.01 2.90
N ASN A 755 44.93 -1.12 3.39
CA ASN A 755 43.96 -0.02 3.43
C ASN A 755 44.23 0.90 4.64
N PRO A 756 44.75 2.14 4.46
CA PRO A 756 44.92 3.06 5.58
C PRO A 756 43.56 3.42 6.15
N LEU A 757 43.44 3.53 7.48
CA LEU A 757 42.13 3.68 8.13
C LEU A 757 41.36 4.91 7.59
N PRO A 758 40.06 4.76 7.23
CA PRO A 758 39.27 5.82 6.59
C PRO A 758 38.67 6.81 7.59
N TRP A 759 39.30 6.97 8.76
CA TRP A 759 38.91 7.85 9.87
C TRP A 759 40.17 8.35 10.60
N ALA A 760 40.00 9.20 11.62
CA ALA A 760 41.09 9.59 12.53
C ALA A 760 40.86 8.92 13.90
N GLY A 761 41.95 8.59 14.62
CA GLY A 761 41.86 7.82 15.86
C GLY A 761 41.24 6.44 15.65
N ASN A 762 40.47 5.97 16.63
CA ASN A 762 40.00 4.58 16.69
C ASN A 762 38.71 4.32 15.88
N GLY A 763 38.15 5.34 15.21
CA GLY A 763 36.88 5.24 14.48
C GLY A 763 35.65 5.29 15.38
N GLY A 764 34.50 4.87 14.83
CA GLY A 764 33.19 5.01 15.48
C GLY A 764 33.06 4.34 16.86
N PRO A 765 32.29 4.90 17.82
CA PRO A 765 32.14 4.34 19.16
C PRO A 765 31.56 2.93 19.22
N LEU A 766 30.78 2.52 18.21
CA LEU A 766 30.21 1.18 18.10
C LEU A 766 31.30 0.12 17.83
N LEU A 767 32.32 0.45 17.04
CA LEU A 767 33.36 -0.48 16.58
C LEU A 767 34.23 -1.01 17.72
N GLN A 768 34.39 -0.22 18.79
CA GLN A 768 35.22 -0.54 19.96
C GLN A 768 34.70 -1.75 20.77
N HIS A 769 33.49 -2.22 20.49
CA HIS A 769 32.80 -3.31 21.19
C HIS A 769 32.57 -4.54 20.28
N MET A 770 33.18 -4.57 19.09
CA MET A 770 32.97 -5.60 18.07
C MET A 770 34.19 -6.51 17.95
N LEU A 771 33.96 -7.81 17.76
CA LEU A 771 35.01 -8.75 17.37
C LEU A 771 35.28 -8.60 15.87
N LEU A 772 36.54 -8.46 15.50
CA LEU A 772 36.98 -8.21 14.12
C LEU A 772 37.84 -9.38 13.59
N ASP A 773 38.10 -9.36 12.29
CA ASP A 773 39.12 -10.22 11.67
C ASP A 773 40.47 -9.47 11.60
N PRO A 774 41.54 -9.95 12.26
CA PRO A 774 42.86 -9.30 12.22
C PRO A 774 43.60 -9.49 10.89
N ASP A 775 43.13 -10.38 9.99
CA ASP A 775 43.64 -10.49 8.62
C ASP A 775 43.10 -9.37 7.70
N GLU A 776 42.15 -8.56 8.20
CA GLU A 776 41.39 -7.58 7.42
C GLU A 776 41.51 -6.15 7.94
N SER A 777 41.10 -5.19 7.10
CA SER A 777 40.97 -3.81 7.55
C SER A 777 39.81 -3.70 8.56
N PRO A 778 39.95 -3.01 9.71
CA PRO A 778 38.80 -2.67 10.57
C PRO A 778 37.66 -1.93 9.85
N ALA A 779 37.94 -1.33 8.68
CA ALA A 779 36.94 -0.75 7.80
C ALA A 779 36.00 -1.79 7.14
N ALA A 780 36.43 -3.05 6.99
CA ALA A 780 35.67 -4.15 6.39
C ALA A 780 34.52 -4.68 7.28
N PHE A 781 34.45 -4.22 8.53
CA PHE A 781 33.26 -4.36 9.37
C PHE A 781 32.05 -3.61 8.79
N PHE A 782 32.28 -2.50 8.07
CA PHE A 782 31.23 -1.71 7.43
C PHE A 782 31.02 -2.19 5.99
N LYS A 783 29.93 -2.93 5.79
CA LYS A 783 29.61 -3.66 4.57
C LYS A 783 28.98 -2.75 3.51
N ALA A 784 29.42 -2.87 2.26
CA ALA A 784 28.84 -2.13 1.14
C ALA A 784 27.62 -2.89 0.59
N ASP A 785 26.40 -2.49 0.97
CA ASP A 785 25.23 -3.34 0.72
C ASP A 785 24.72 -3.29 -0.73
N PHE A 786 24.41 -4.48 -1.27
CA PHE A 786 23.99 -4.66 -2.67
C PHE A 786 22.76 -3.82 -3.06
N PHE A 787 21.83 -3.58 -2.13
CA PHE A 787 20.58 -2.88 -2.45
C PHE A 787 20.83 -1.37 -2.66
N HIS A 788 21.57 -0.71 -1.76
CA HIS A 788 21.91 0.70 -1.96
C HIS A 788 22.94 0.91 -3.08
N VAL A 789 23.88 -0.02 -3.26
CA VAL A 789 24.90 0.06 -4.31
C VAL A 789 24.28 -0.15 -5.71
N TYR A 790 23.54 -1.25 -5.92
CA TYR A 790 22.96 -1.59 -7.22
C TYR A 790 21.53 -1.07 -7.40
N HIS A 791 20.54 -1.59 -6.64
CA HIS A 791 19.11 -1.32 -6.90
C HIS A 791 18.71 0.14 -6.70
N ALA A 792 19.35 0.85 -5.76
CA ALA A 792 19.18 2.28 -5.50
C ALA A 792 20.30 3.15 -6.09
N GLY A 793 21.17 2.58 -6.94
CA GLY A 793 22.37 3.22 -7.46
C GLY A 793 22.67 2.80 -8.90
N VAL A 794 23.72 1.99 -9.09
CA VAL A 794 24.25 1.63 -10.42
C VAL A 794 23.17 1.09 -11.36
N GLY A 795 22.26 0.26 -10.86
CA GLY A 795 21.17 -0.31 -11.64
C GLY A 795 20.14 0.71 -12.11
N LYS A 796 19.92 1.81 -11.37
CA LYS A 796 19.03 2.92 -11.80
C LYS A 796 19.66 3.73 -12.92
N ASP A 797 20.91 4.15 -12.71
CA ASP A 797 21.67 4.92 -13.68
C ASP A 797 21.88 4.11 -14.98
N PHE A 798 22.16 2.81 -14.88
CA PHE A 798 22.20 1.89 -16.02
C PHE A 798 20.82 1.76 -16.70
N ALA A 799 19.77 1.39 -15.95
CA ALA A 799 18.47 1.08 -16.54
C ALA A 799 17.84 2.30 -17.25
N ALA A 800 17.98 3.50 -16.67
CA ALA A 800 17.50 4.72 -17.31
C ALA A 800 18.28 5.04 -18.60
N SER A 801 19.61 4.89 -18.59
CA SER A 801 20.48 5.12 -19.75
C SER A 801 20.23 4.11 -20.87
N ALA A 802 20.11 2.83 -20.52
CA ALA A 802 19.77 1.75 -21.43
C ALA A 802 18.39 1.96 -22.07
N VAL A 803 17.39 2.39 -21.30
CA VAL A 803 16.06 2.74 -21.82
C VAL A 803 16.11 3.94 -22.76
N VAL A 804 16.78 5.03 -22.38
CA VAL A 804 16.87 6.26 -23.19
C VAL A 804 17.57 5.99 -24.53
N TYR A 805 18.63 5.17 -24.54
CA TYR A 805 19.26 4.76 -25.78
C TYR A 805 18.36 3.84 -26.61
N SER A 806 17.81 2.79 -25.99
CA SER A 806 16.96 1.81 -26.68
C SER A 806 15.72 2.45 -27.31
N MET A 807 15.03 3.38 -26.63
CA MET A 807 13.82 3.99 -27.22
C MET A 807 14.14 4.79 -28.49
N SER A 808 15.27 5.52 -28.50
CA SER A 808 15.67 6.34 -29.67
C SER A 808 16.19 5.50 -30.84
N LYS A 809 16.88 4.38 -30.57
CA LYS A 809 17.39 3.49 -31.63
C LYS A 809 16.39 2.45 -32.15
N LEU A 810 15.45 1.98 -31.32
CA LEU A 810 14.51 0.91 -31.71
C LEU A 810 13.19 1.43 -32.27
N PHE A 811 12.74 2.64 -31.89
CA PHE A 811 11.48 3.21 -32.38
C PHE A 811 11.68 4.35 -33.37
N GLY A 812 12.60 5.29 -33.10
CA GLY A 812 13.05 6.31 -34.06
C GLY A 812 11.97 7.23 -34.61
N LEU A 813 10.85 7.44 -33.90
CA LEU A 813 9.61 8.07 -34.38
C LEU A 813 9.68 9.60 -34.53
N GLY A 814 10.89 10.16 -34.60
CA GLY A 814 11.15 11.59 -34.77
C GLY A 814 10.83 12.45 -33.54
N GLY A 815 10.87 11.89 -32.32
CA GLY A 815 10.71 12.70 -31.11
C GLY A 815 10.55 11.91 -29.82
N ILE A 816 11.23 12.36 -28.76
CA ILE A 816 11.34 11.69 -27.46
C ILE A 816 9.98 11.22 -26.91
N ASP A 817 8.93 12.05 -26.99
CA ASP A 817 7.60 11.71 -26.44
C ASP A 817 6.88 10.62 -27.24
N ARG A 818 7.18 10.46 -28.54
CA ARG A 818 6.66 9.37 -29.39
C ARG A 818 7.40 8.06 -29.08
N ASP A 819 8.73 8.12 -29.00
CA ASP A 819 9.57 6.98 -28.67
C ASP A 819 9.29 6.46 -27.25
N LEU A 820 9.13 7.38 -26.29
CA LEU A 820 8.74 7.08 -24.92
C LEU A 820 7.30 6.53 -24.83
N LYS A 821 6.37 6.95 -25.70
CA LYS A 821 5.05 6.31 -25.79
C LYS A 821 5.18 4.87 -26.30
N ALA A 822 5.88 4.64 -27.42
CA ALA A 822 6.06 3.32 -28.00
C ALA A 822 6.77 2.34 -27.03
N LEU A 823 7.76 2.84 -26.29
CA LEU A 823 8.40 2.13 -25.18
C LEU A 823 7.39 1.77 -24.07
N ASN A 824 6.56 2.71 -23.63
CA ASN A 824 5.56 2.46 -22.59
C ASN A 824 4.46 1.49 -23.05
N ASP A 825 4.05 1.53 -24.32
CA ASP A 825 3.12 0.56 -24.91
C ASP A 825 3.74 -0.86 -24.87
N ALA A 826 5.03 -0.99 -25.21
CA ALA A 826 5.78 -2.25 -25.12
C ALA A 826 5.97 -2.73 -23.67
N LEU A 827 6.27 -1.82 -22.73
CA LEU A 827 6.36 -2.09 -21.30
C LEU A 827 5.01 -2.55 -20.72
N ALA A 828 3.90 -1.95 -21.16
CA ALA A 828 2.55 -2.38 -20.78
C ALA A 828 2.19 -3.77 -21.34
N VAL A 829 2.76 -4.20 -22.48
CA VAL A 829 2.69 -5.60 -22.94
C VAL A 829 3.54 -6.50 -22.05
N TYR A 830 4.80 -6.13 -21.77
CA TYR A 830 5.71 -6.89 -20.91
C TYR A 830 5.13 -7.15 -19.50
N VAL A 831 4.64 -6.09 -18.85
CA VAL A 831 4.07 -6.16 -17.49
C VAL A 831 2.87 -7.12 -17.43
N ARG A 832 2.00 -7.10 -18.46
CA ARG A 832 0.87 -8.05 -18.59
C ARG A 832 1.35 -9.48 -18.85
N LYS A 833 2.26 -9.68 -19.81
CA LYS A 833 2.85 -10.98 -20.21
C LYS A 833 3.45 -11.71 -19.00
N HIS A 834 4.24 -11.01 -18.20
CA HIS A 834 4.99 -11.57 -17.06
C HIS A 834 4.25 -11.45 -15.71
N LYS A 835 3.00 -10.99 -15.70
CA LYS A 835 2.15 -10.82 -14.49
C LYS A 835 2.83 -10.04 -13.34
N THR A 836 3.76 -9.14 -13.69
CA THR A 836 4.51 -8.31 -12.75
C THR A 836 3.80 -6.97 -12.50
N ARG A 837 4.35 -6.10 -11.65
CA ARG A 837 3.77 -4.78 -11.34
C ARG A 837 4.86 -3.73 -11.12
N LEU A 838 4.95 -2.78 -12.04
CA LEU A 838 5.76 -1.58 -11.90
C LEU A 838 5.07 -0.61 -10.92
N HIS A 839 5.76 -0.17 -9.87
CA HIS A 839 5.20 0.72 -8.85
C HIS A 839 5.02 2.17 -9.34
N CYS A 840 5.90 2.66 -10.23
CA CYS A 840 5.70 3.95 -10.91
C CYS A 840 4.61 3.91 -12.01
N GLY A 841 4.10 2.72 -12.37
CA GLY A 841 3.03 2.52 -13.35
C GLY A 841 3.49 2.61 -14.80
N PHE A 842 4.14 3.70 -15.18
CA PHE A 842 4.75 3.93 -16.50
C PHE A 842 5.99 4.82 -16.36
N LEU A 843 6.78 4.96 -17.44
CA LEU A 843 8.02 5.76 -17.46
C LEU A 843 7.78 7.15 -18.07
N THR A 844 8.29 8.19 -17.43
CA THR A 844 8.29 9.59 -17.91
C THR A 844 9.73 10.11 -18.07
N LYS A 845 9.90 11.25 -18.75
CA LYS A 845 11.18 11.99 -18.78
C LYS A 845 11.72 12.23 -17.36
N ASP A 846 10.86 12.66 -16.43
CA ASP A 846 11.22 12.87 -15.02
C ASP A 846 11.70 11.58 -14.35
N LEU A 847 10.99 10.47 -14.55
CA LEU A 847 11.32 9.17 -13.94
C LEU A 847 12.60 8.56 -14.53
N LEU A 848 12.91 8.82 -15.80
CA LEU A 848 14.21 8.50 -16.39
C LEU A 848 15.30 9.48 -15.91
N GLY A 849 14.92 10.70 -15.53
CA GLY A 849 15.83 11.80 -15.22
C GLY A 849 16.41 12.48 -16.46
N TYR A 850 15.76 12.34 -17.61
CA TYR A 850 16.28 12.73 -18.92
C TYR A 850 15.52 13.96 -19.46
N ASN A 851 16.04 15.15 -19.15
CA ASN A 851 15.48 16.42 -19.61
C ASN A 851 16.08 16.87 -20.96
N SER A 852 17.39 16.64 -21.15
CA SER A 852 18.13 17.02 -22.36
C SER A 852 19.20 15.98 -22.73
N THR A 853 19.69 16.02 -23.97
CA THR A 853 20.79 15.17 -24.47
C THR A 853 22.14 15.44 -23.80
N ARG A 854 22.24 16.49 -22.97
CA ARG A 854 23.44 16.89 -22.21
C ARG A 854 23.37 16.47 -20.74
N GLU A 855 22.28 15.82 -20.31
CA GLU A 855 22.08 15.34 -18.95
C GLU A 855 22.06 13.80 -18.92
N TYR A 856 22.89 13.22 -18.06
CA TYR A 856 22.90 11.78 -17.83
C TYR A 856 21.60 11.31 -17.15
N PRO A 857 20.91 10.27 -17.66
CA PRO A 857 19.76 9.66 -17.00
C PRO A 857 20.06 9.16 -15.58
N GLU A 858 19.05 9.19 -14.69
CA GLU A 858 19.20 9.01 -13.22
C GLU A 858 18.27 7.95 -12.60
N GLY A 859 17.21 7.53 -13.30
CA GLY A 859 16.25 6.54 -12.76
C GLY A 859 15.54 7.00 -11.47
N LYS A 860 14.86 8.15 -11.51
CA LYS A 860 14.26 8.86 -10.36
C LYS A 860 12.99 8.18 -9.78
N TRP A 861 12.69 6.93 -10.12
CA TRP A 861 11.55 6.18 -9.55
C TRP A 861 11.70 5.92 -8.05
N SER A 862 10.61 6.09 -7.30
CA SER A 862 10.62 6.12 -5.83
C SER A 862 10.69 4.74 -5.15
N LYS A 863 10.57 3.64 -5.92
CA LYS A 863 10.75 2.28 -5.42
C LYS A 863 11.83 1.54 -6.19
N ASN A 864 12.96 1.30 -5.52
CA ASN A 864 14.16 0.65 -6.08
C ASN A 864 13.92 -0.79 -6.57
N MET A 865 12.77 -1.40 -6.24
CA MET A 865 12.34 -2.68 -6.82
C MET A 865 11.95 -2.54 -8.31
N ASP A 866 11.45 -1.38 -8.74
CA ASP A 866 11.15 -1.10 -10.15
C ASP A 866 12.41 -1.23 -11.03
N THR A 867 13.60 -0.95 -10.48
CA THR A 867 14.89 -1.15 -11.16
C THR A 867 15.02 -2.58 -11.69
N ALA A 868 14.59 -3.60 -10.93
CA ALA A 868 14.65 -4.99 -11.36
C ALA A 868 13.66 -5.32 -12.49
N ILE A 869 12.51 -4.63 -12.51
CA ILE A 869 11.48 -4.81 -13.55
C ILE A 869 11.92 -4.13 -14.85
N VAL A 870 12.43 -2.89 -14.77
CA VAL A 870 12.95 -2.15 -15.94
C VAL A 870 14.14 -2.88 -16.55
N MET A 871 15.07 -3.43 -15.74
CA MET A 871 16.19 -4.24 -16.25
C MET A 871 15.70 -5.49 -17.01
N LYS A 872 14.75 -6.25 -16.45
CA LYS A 872 14.20 -7.44 -17.12
C LYS A 872 13.37 -7.09 -18.37
N PHE A 873 12.75 -5.91 -18.41
CA PHE A 873 12.10 -5.37 -19.60
C PHE A 873 13.11 -4.96 -20.69
N VAL A 874 14.23 -4.31 -20.36
CA VAL A 874 15.29 -3.97 -21.31
C VAL A 874 15.84 -5.22 -22.01
N VAL A 875 16.06 -6.31 -21.26
CA VAL A 875 16.48 -7.60 -21.84
C VAL A 875 15.41 -8.20 -22.75
N ASP A 876 14.13 -8.29 -22.31
CA ASP A 876 13.04 -8.80 -23.17
C ASP A 876 12.89 -7.96 -24.45
N LEU A 877 12.97 -6.63 -24.34
CA LEU A 877 12.84 -5.68 -25.45
C LEU A 877 13.96 -5.85 -26.49
N LEU A 878 15.22 -5.88 -26.06
CA LEU A 878 16.38 -6.06 -26.95
C LEU A 878 16.46 -7.48 -27.54
N GLN A 879 15.77 -8.46 -26.94
CA GLN A 879 15.67 -9.83 -27.48
C GLN A 879 14.53 -10.00 -28.50
N GLN A 880 13.61 -9.04 -28.68
CA GLN A 880 12.48 -9.18 -29.62
C GLN A 880 12.98 -9.30 -31.07
N ARG A 881 12.51 -10.33 -31.80
CA ARG A 881 12.95 -10.63 -33.18
C ARG A 881 12.96 -9.39 -34.11
N ARG A 882 11.92 -8.55 -34.02
CA ARG A 882 11.78 -7.30 -34.80
C ARG A 882 12.87 -6.23 -34.58
N PHE A 883 13.74 -6.42 -33.60
CA PHE A 883 14.82 -5.50 -33.25
C PHE A 883 16.21 -6.15 -33.32
N GLN A 884 16.29 -7.44 -33.65
CA GLN A 884 17.58 -8.16 -33.66
C GLN A 884 18.58 -7.52 -34.62
N ASP A 885 18.18 -7.20 -35.85
CA ASP A 885 19.09 -6.60 -36.85
C ASP A 885 19.62 -5.23 -36.39
N THR A 886 18.77 -4.43 -35.73
CA THR A 886 19.15 -3.14 -35.12
C THR A 886 20.10 -3.32 -33.93
N VAL A 887 19.90 -4.36 -33.12
CA VAL A 887 20.80 -4.69 -32.00
C VAL A 887 22.14 -5.20 -32.52
N GLN A 888 22.17 -6.15 -33.47
CA GLN A 888 23.41 -6.71 -34.01
C GLN A 888 24.25 -5.67 -34.78
N SER A 889 23.63 -4.64 -35.34
CA SER A 889 24.32 -3.53 -36.01
C SER A 889 24.77 -2.38 -35.07
N ASP A 890 24.33 -2.33 -33.81
CA ASP A 890 24.70 -1.27 -32.86
C ASP A 890 25.44 -1.81 -31.62
N ASP A 891 26.71 -1.41 -31.47
CA ASP A 891 27.59 -1.88 -30.39
C ASP A 891 27.13 -1.47 -29.00
N ILE A 892 26.48 -0.31 -28.86
CA ILE A 892 25.94 0.13 -27.57
C ILE A 892 24.71 -0.72 -27.23
N LEU A 893 23.85 -1.06 -28.18
CA LEU A 893 22.73 -2.00 -27.94
C LEU A 893 23.22 -3.42 -27.59
N LYS A 894 24.23 -3.94 -28.30
CA LYS A 894 24.89 -5.22 -27.97
C LYS A 894 25.46 -5.22 -26.55
N THR A 895 26.24 -4.20 -26.17
CA THR A 895 26.85 -4.14 -24.83
C THR A 895 25.82 -3.85 -23.73
N ILE A 896 24.74 -3.11 -23.99
CA ILE A 896 23.59 -2.99 -23.08
C ILE A 896 22.99 -4.38 -22.81
N LEU A 897 22.66 -5.14 -23.86
CA LEU A 897 22.03 -6.45 -23.73
C LEU A 897 22.95 -7.43 -22.98
N ALA A 898 24.24 -7.49 -23.34
CA ALA A 898 25.22 -8.34 -22.67
C ALA A 898 25.35 -7.98 -21.18
N SER A 899 25.58 -6.71 -20.85
CA SER A 899 25.74 -6.23 -19.47
C SER A 899 24.47 -6.48 -18.63
N ALA A 900 23.29 -6.17 -19.18
CA ALA A 900 22.00 -6.37 -18.50
C ALA A 900 21.70 -7.86 -18.25
N THR A 901 22.08 -8.73 -19.18
CA THR A 901 21.96 -10.18 -19.03
C THR A 901 22.93 -10.70 -17.96
N ALA A 902 24.19 -10.24 -17.97
CA ALA A 902 25.21 -10.66 -17.02
C ALA A 902 24.84 -10.32 -15.56
N ILE A 903 24.46 -9.07 -15.26
CA ILE A 903 24.04 -8.70 -13.90
C ILE A 903 22.70 -9.34 -13.47
N GLY A 904 21.81 -9.60 -14.44
CA GLY A 904 20.60 -10.39 -14.20
C GLY A 904 20.92 -11.85 -13.81
N ALA A 905 21.95 -12.44 -14.43
CA ALA A 905 22.42 -13.78 -14.13
C ALA A 905 23.09 -13.87 -12.74
N VAL A 906 23.91 -12.87 -12.35
CA VAL A 906 24.44 -12.74 -10.98
C VAL A 906 23.29 -12.70 -9.97
N LEU A 907 22.32 -11.80 -10.15
CA LEU A 907 21.21 -11.63 -9.21
C LEU A 907 20.34 -12.89 -9.06
N ASN A 908 20.04 -13.59 -10.15
CA ASN A 908 19.30 -14.85 -10.06
C ASN A 908 20.13 -15.91 -9.31
N ARG A 909 21.42 -16.06 -9.64
CA ARG A 909 22.32 -17.05 -9.02
C ARG A 909 22.50 -16.82 -7.52
N CYS A 910 22.72 -15.58 -7.08
CA CYS A 910 22.81 -15.29 -5.65
C CYS A 910 21.47 -15.46 -4.90
N LEU A 911 20.32 -15.40 -5.58
CA LEU A 911 19.02 -15.75 -4.98
C LEU A 911 18.78 -17.28 -4.96
N GLU A 912 19.42 -18.03 -5.86
CA GLU A 912 19.37 -19.50 -5.95
C GLU A 912 20.40 -20.18 -5.02
N ALA A 913 21.42 -19.47 -4.55
CA ALA A 913 22.47 -19.97 -3.65
C ALA A 913 22.11 -19.88 -2.15
N GLU A 914 22.90 -20.56 -1.32
CA GLU A 914 22.87 -20.44 0.15
C GLU A 914 23.69 -19.25 0.66
N TYR A 915 23.80 -19.09 1.98
CA TYR A 915 24.64 -18.09 2.63
C TYR A 915 26.12 -18.25 2.26
N PHE A 916 26.64 -19.49 2.28
CA PHE A 916 27.93 -19.83 1.69
C PHE A 916 27.67 -20.43 0.31
N MET A 917 28.28 -19.86 -0.72
CA MET A 917 28.07 -20.27 -2.11
C MET A 917 28.95 -21.48 -2.45
N SER A 918 28.45 -22.38 -3.31
CA SER A 918 29.29 -23.47 -3.84
C SER A 918 30.35 -22.91 -4.80
N ASP A 919 31.44 -23.66 -5.04
CA ASP A 919 32.46 -23.32 -6.04
C ASP A 919 31.84 -22.93 -7.39
N ALA A 920 30.92 -23.75 -7.90
CA ALA A 920 30.22 -23.50 -9.16
C ALA A 920 29.36 -22.22 -9.15
N ASP A 921 28.73 -21.90 -8.01
CA ASP A 921 27.99 -20.64 -7.85
C ASP A 921 28.95 -19.43 -7.79
N CYS A 922 30.07 -19.56 -7.07
CA CYS A 922 31.12 -18.54 -6.99
C CYS A 922 31.68 -18.22 -8.37
N VAL A 923 32.19 -19.22 -9.10
CA VAL A 923 32.74 -19.08 -10.46
C VAL A 923 31.72 -18.42 -11.41
N TYR A 924 30.44 -18.78 -11.29
CA TYR A 924 29.38 -18.17 -12.10
C TYR A 924 29.15 -16.69 -11.74
N VAL A 925 29.07 -16.36 -10.45
CA VAL A 925 28.89 -14.98 -9.93
C VAL A 925 30.09 -14.10 -10.27
N ILE A 926 31.31 -14.60 -10.06
CA ILE A 926 32.58 -13.93 -10.38
C ILE A 926 32.60 -13.58 -11.88
N ARG A 927 32.40 -14.57 -12.76
CA ARG A 927 32.44 -14.37 -14.21
C ARG A 927 31.37 -13.40 -14.69
N LYS A 928 30.11 -13.57 -14.26
CA LYS A 928 29.01 -12.69 -14.67
C LYS A 928 29.07 -11.30 -14.03
N GLY A 929 29.68 -11.17 -12.86
CA GLY A 929 30.06 -9.89 -12.26
C GLY A 929 31.09 -9.15 -13.09
N HIS A 930 32.18 -9.84 -13.47
CA HIS A 930 33.23 -9.26 -14.30
C HIS A 930 32.71 -8.85 -15.70
N GLU A 931 31.93 -9.71 -16.35
CA GLU A 931 31.25 -9.40 -17.63
C GLU A 931 30.41 -8.11 -17.53
N PHE A 932 29.68 -7.89 -16.43
CA PHE A 932 28.92 -6.66 -16.20
C PHE A 932 29.81 -5.44 -15.94
N LEU A 933 30.86 -5.57 -15.12
CA LEU A 933 31.77 -4.47 -14.79
C LEU A 933 32.54 -3.97 -16.02
N CYS A 934 33.11 -4.89 -16.81
CA CYS A 934 33.76 -4.57 -18.07
C CYS A 934 32.75 -3.98 -19.07
N GLY A 935 31.56 -4.58 -19.21
CA GLY A 935 30.50 -4.08 -20.08
C GLY A 935 30.03 -2.67 -19.73
N TYR A 936 29.92 -2.33 -18.44
CA TYR A 936 29.64 -0.97 -17.97
C TYR A 936 30.76 0.00 -18.36
N SER A 937 32.02 -0.39 -18.16
CA SER A 937 33.20 0.40 -18.55
C SER A 937 33.22 0.67 -20.06
N SER A 938 32.99 -0.36 -20.88
CA SER A 938 32.88 -0.24 -22.34
C SER A 938 31.72 0.67 -22.77
N LEU A 939 30.57 0.62 -22.09
CA LEU A 939 29.44 1.53 -22.37
C LEU A 939 29.79 2.99 -22.06
N VAL A 940 30.48 3.27 -20.94
CA VAL A 940 30.96 4.60 -20.62
C VAL A 940 31.96 5.09 -21.67
N ALA A 941 32.94 4.26 -22.04
CA ALA A 941 33.95 4.61 -23.05
C ALA A 941 33.34 4.88 -24.44
N MET A 942 32.45 4.01 -24.92
CA MET A 942 31.74 4.20 -26.20
C MET A 942 30.86 5.44 -26.20
N CYS A 943 30.11 5.69 -25.12
CA CYS A 943 29.27 6.88 -25.02
C CYS A 943 30.11 8.16 -24.92
N TYR A 944 31.19 8.18 -24.14
CA TYR A 944 32.11 9.31 -24.06
C TYR A 944 32.74 9.64 -25.41
N GLY A 945 33.28 8.64 -26.12
CA GLY A 945 33.86 8.82 -27.45
C GLY A 945 32.85 9.26 -28.52
N ARG A 946 31.56 8.90 -28.37
CA ARG A 946 30.46 9.35 -29.22
C ARG A 946 29.75 10.63 -28.71
N GLN A 947 30.29 11.30 -27.68
CA GLN A 947 29.74 12.51 -27.02
C GLN A 947 28.29 12.35 -26.47
N LEU A 948 27.91 11.14 -26.06
CA LEU A 948 26.59 10.80 -25.54
C LEU A 948 26.57 10.84 -23.99
N CYS A 949 25.79 11.75 -23.40
CA CYS A 949 25.59 11.83 -21.96
C CYS A 949 24.60 10.75 -21.48
N LEU A 950 25.06 9.49 -21.39
CA LEU A 950 24.24 8.33 -21.02
C LEU A 950 24.77 7.63 -19.76
N PHE A 951 25.72 6.72 -19.92
CA PHE A 951 26.33 6.02 -18.78
C PHE A 951 27.39 6.90 -18.11
N LYS A 952 27.39 6.92 -16.77
CA LYS A 952 28.26 7.77 -15.95
C LYS A 952 28.89 6.95 -14.83
N LEU A 953 30.14 7.24 -14.50
CA LEU A 953 30.79 6.66 -13.33
C LEU A 953 30.45 7.50 -12.09
N ARG A 954 30.12 6.80 -11.00
CA ARG A 954 29.81 7.34 -9.67
C ARG A 954 30.46 6.39 -8.67
N PRO A 955 30.87 6.80 -7.46
CA PRO A 955 31.51 5.87 -6.52
C PRO A 955 30.74 4.56 -6.26
N LYS A 956 29.40 4.53 -6.43
CA LYS A 956 28.61 3.29 -6.39
C LYS A 956 29.02 2.22 -7.44
N THR A 957 29.58 2.56 -8.60
CA THR A 957 30.15 1.56 -9.54
C THR A 957 31.41 0.91 -8.99
N HIS A 958 32.21 1.66 -8.24
CA HIS A 958 33.39 1.14 -7.55
C HIS A 958 33.00 0.26 -6.33
N TYR A 959 32.00 0.67 -5.53
CA TYR A 959 31.45 -0.22 -4.48
C TYR A 959 30.82 -1.50 -5.07
N MET A 960 30.21 -1.43 -6.26
CA MET A 960 29.72 -2.62 -6.98
C MET A 960 30.88 -3.56 -7.37
N ASN A 961 32.04 -3.00 -7.74
CA ASN A 961 33.24 -3.80 -7.98
C ASN A 961 33.73 -4.47 -6.69
N HIS A 962 33.84 -3.73 -5.57
CA HIS A 962 34.19 -4.31 -4.26
C HIS A 962 33.32 -5.53 -3.89
N ILE A 963 31.99 -5.43 -4.02
CA ILE A 963 31.07 -6.53 -3.69
C ILE A 963 31.37 -7.80 -4.51
N LEU A 964 31.71 -7.66 -5.79
CA LEU A 964 32.00 -8.78 -6.67
C LEU A 964 33.45 -9.29 -6.52
N LEU A 965 34.38 -8.39 -6.19
CA LEU A 965 35.78 -8.69 -5.95
C LEU A 965 35.99 -9.42 -4.62
N ASN A 966 35.19 -9.12 -3.58
CA ASN A 966 35.20 -9.89 -2.33
C ASN A 966 34.88 -11.37 -2.60
N VAL A 967 33.83 -11.67 -3.38
CA VAL A 967 33.48 -13.04 -3.78
C VAL A 967 34.65 -13.72 -4.52
N TYR A 968 35.38 -12.99 -5.37
CA TYR A 968 36.57 -13.50 -6.05
C TYR A 968 37.72 -13.80 -5.08
N THR A 969 38.05 -12.88 -4.17
CA THR A 969 39.14 -13.02 -3.19
C THR A 969 38.87 -14.15 -2.19
N GLU A 970 37.65 -14.25 -1.67
CA GLU A 970 37.20 -15.34 -0.79
C GLU A 970 37.29 -16.70 -1.49
N TRP A 971 36.78 -16.79 -2.72
CA TRP A 971 36.82 -18.02 -3.52
C TRP A 971 38.26 -18.42 -3.88
N CYS A 972 39.11 -17.49 -4.30
CA CYS A 972 40.52 -17.79 -4.58
C CYS A 972 41.32 -18.26 -3.35
N ARG A 973 40.89 -17.90 -2.13
CA ARG A 973 41.50 -18.40 -0.88
C ARG A 973 40.95 -19.76 -0.43
N THR A 974 39.72 -20.14 -0.82
CA THR A 974 38.98 -21.22 -0.11
C THR A 974 38.09 -22.15 -0.95
N GLY A 975 37.81 -21.82 -2.22
CA GLY A 975 36.79 -22.52 -3.03
C GLY A 975 35.33 -22.19 -2.67
N THR A 976 35.07 -21.29 -1.72
CA THR A 976 33.74 -20.79 -1.35
C THR A 976 33.76 -19.28 -1.09
N ALA A 977 32.59 -18.68 -0.90
CA ALA A 977 32.45 -17.26 -0.57
C ALA A 977 31.11 -17.00 0.12
N VAL A 978 31.03 -15.91 0.89
CA VAL A 978 29.78 -15.37 1.40
C VAL A 978 28.94 -14.85 0.23
N ASN A 979 27.67 -15.23 0.22
CA ASN A 979 26.70 -14.75 -0.76
C ASN A 979 26.49 -13.23 -0.58
N PRO A 980 26.76 -12.38 -1.59
CA PRO A 980 26.68 -10.93 -1.45
C PRO A 980 25.25 -10.39 -1.25
N LEU A 981 24.23 -11.26 -1.33
CA LEU A 981 22.85 -10.91 -0.98
C LEU A 981 22.48 -11.22 0.48
N SER A 982 23.36 -11.86 1.26
CA SER A 982 23.19 -12.00 2.71
C SER A 982 23.28 -10.64 3.43
N GLU A 983 24.19 -9.78 2.98
CA GLU A 983 24.42 -8.41 3.51
C GLU A 983 23.45 -7.37 2.92
N ALA A 984 22.56 -7.76 2.00
CA ALA A 984 21.75 -6.83 1.22
C ALA A 984 20.49 -6.32 1.96
N THR A 985 20.30 -5.00 1.97
CA THR A 985 19.31 -4.34 2.84
C THR A 985 17.85 -4.39 2.37
N PHE A 986 17.48 -5.23 1.39
CA PHE A 986 16.11 -5.29 0.82
C PHE A 986 14.98 -5.36 1.86
N MET A 987 15.09 -6.28 2.82
CA MET A 987 14.11 -6.46 3.90
C MET A 987 14.24 -5.38 4.98
N SER A 988 15.42 -4.79 5.11
CA SER A 988 15.71 -3.69 6.02
C SER A 988 15.14 -2.35 5.53
N GLU A 989 15.06 -2.09 4.22
CA GLU A 989 14.33 -0.93 3.64
C GLU A 989 12.81 -1.07 3.84
N ASP A 990 12.21 -2.25 3.71
CA ASP A 990 10.78 -2.37 4.07
C ASP A 990 10.55 -2.21 5.59
N PHE A 991 11.51 -2.67 6.42
CA PHE A 991 11.49 -2.41 7.86
C PHE A 991 11.58 -0.91 8.17
N VAL A 992 12.53 -0.19 7.59
CA VAL A 992 12.64 1.29 7.66
C VAL A 992 11.35 1.93 7.16
N GLY A 993 10.81 1.46 6.04
CA GLY A 993 9.53 1.89 5.51
C GLY A 993 8.38 1.69 6.51
N HIS A 994 8.34 0.60 7.26
CA HIS A 994 7.38 0.34 8.33
C HIS A 994 7.61 1.26 9.56
N SER A 995 8.82 1.29 10.11
CA SER A 995 9.17 2.14 11.25
C SER A 995 8.96 3.64 10.95
N ALA A 996 9.29 4.10 9.75
CA ALA A 996 8.98 5.45 9.28
C ALA A 996 7.46 5.68 9.11
N ARG A 997 6.68 4.67 8.71
CA ARG A 997 5.19 4.73 8.71
C ARG A 997 4.61 4.81 10.13
N LEU A 998 5.27 4.25 11.15
CA LEU A 998 4.86 4.40 12.56
C LEU A 998 5.21 5.81 13.07
N SER A 999 6.45 6.26 12.86
CA SER A 999 6.96 7.55 13.33
C SER A 999 6.23 8.78 12.74
N ARG A 1000 5.58 8.64 11.58
CA ARG A 1000 4.69 9.67 11.00
C ARG A 1000 3.35 9.85 11.70
N ARG A 1001 3.01 9.01 12.69
CA ARG A 1001 1.70 8.98 13.37
C ARG A 1001 1.79 9.16 14.89
N VAL A 1002 2.93 9.63 15.38
CA VAL A 1002 3.23 9.89 16.80
C VAL A 1002 3.67 11.33 16.99
N ASP A 1003 3.70 11.78 18.24
CA ASP A 1003 4.18 13.11 18.59
C ASP A 1003 5.70 13.24 18.36
N PRO A 1004 6.22 14.31 17.72
CA PRO A 1004 7.65 14.52 17.49
C PRO A 1004 8.51 14.53 18.76
N ARG A 1005 7.99 15.00 19.89
CA ARG A 1005 8.71 15.09 21.18
C ARG A 1005 8.86 13.71 21.84
N ALA A 1006 7.91 12.80 21.59
CA ALA A 1006 7.87 11.45 22.15
C ALA A 1006 8.15 10.35 21.11
N ILE A 1007 8.74 10.72 19.97
CA ILE A 1007 8.85 9.88 18.76
C ILE A 1007 9.61 8.57 18.99
N ALA A 1008 10.67 8.58 19.80
CA ALA A 1008 11.43 7.37 20.14
C ALA A 1008 10.55 6.35 20.87
N LEU A 1009 10.08 6.67 22.08
CA LEU A 1009 9.25 5.77 22.91
C LEU A 1009 7.99 5.30 22.18
N LYS A 1010 7.27 6.21 21.50
CA LYS A 1010 6.02 5.87 20.82
C LYS A 1010 6.23 5.01 19.57
N VAL A 1011 7.42 5.05 18.94
CA VAL A 1011 7.77 4.10 17.86
C VAL A 1011 8.12 2.73 18.45
N LEU A 1012 8.86 2.64 19.56
CA LEU A 1012 9.13 1.35 20.22
C LEU A 1012 7.82 0.64 20.65
N GLN A 1013 6.89 1.38 21.27
CA GLN A 1013 5.56 0.89 21.64
C GLN A 1013 4.78 0.34 20.43
N ARG A 1014 4.76 1.09 19.32
CA ARG A 1014 4.03 0.66 18.11
C ARG A 1014 4.80 -0.39 17.29
N TYR A 1015 6.09 -0.56 17.52
CA TYR A 1015 6.90 -1.64 16.96
C TYR A 1015 6.54 -2.98 17.60
N LEU A 1016 6.48 -3.09 18.94
CA LEU A 1016 6.11 -4.34 19.61
C LEU A 1016 4.68 -4.80 19.25
N LEU A 1017 3.74 -3.87 19.05
CA LEU A 1017 2.40 -4.16 18.51
C LEU A 1017 2.46 -4.72 17.08
N TRP A 1018 3.28 -4.12 16.19
CA TRP A 1018 3.44 -4.60 14.82
C TRP A 1018 4.14 -5.96 14.77
N MET A 1019 5.15 -6.16 15.60
CA MET A 1019 5.92 -7.39 15.73
C MET A 1019 5.03 -8.55 16.18
N GLN A 1020 4.23 -8.38 17.23
CA GLN A 1020 3.24 -9.38 17.66
C GLN A 1020 2.32 -9.76 16.49
N THR A 1021 1.66 -8.77 15.85
CA THR A 1021 0.77 -9.05 14.68
C THR A 1021 1.50 -9.50 13.41
N ALA A 1022 2.83 -9.63 13.43
CA ALA A 1022 3.62 -10.24 12.37
C ALA A 1022 3.99 -11.68 12.74
N LEU A 1023 4.34 -11.94 14.00
CA LEU A 1023 4.58 -13.27 14.57
C LEU A 1023 3.30 -14.12 14.56
N ASP A 1024 2.15 -13.58 15.02
CA ASP A 1024 0.87 -14.30 15.05
C ASP A 1024 0.47 -14.83 13.67
N LYS A 1025 0.74 -14.06 12.61
CA LYS A 1025 0.42 -14.44 11.23
C LYS A 1025 1.36 -15.47 10.65
N ASP A 1026 2.62 -15.42 11.07
CA ASP A 1026 3.66 -16.37 10.68
C ASP A 1026 3.31 -17.74 11.31
N ALA A 1027 2.98 -17.75 12.61
CA ALA A 1027 2.43 -18.90 13.32
C ALA A 1027 1.17 -19.47 12.64
N LEU A 1028 0.18 -18.62 12.32
CA LEU A 1028 -1.04 -19.02 11.57
C LEU A 1028 -0.77 -19.53 10.14
N GLN A 1029 0.39 -19.23 9.55
CA GLN A 1029 0.82 -19.78 8.24
C GLN A 1029 1.62 -21.08 8.39
N THR A 1030 2.28 -21.31 9.53
CA THR A 1030 2.95 -22.59 9.85
C THR A 1030 1.99 -23.64 10.43
N LEU A 1031 0.85 -23.22 10.99
CA LEU A 1031 -0.19 -24.13 11.45
C LEU A 1031 -0.79 -24.88 10.26
N ASP A 1032 -0.63 -26.20 10.30
CA ASP A 1032 -1.30 -27.08 9.37
C ASP A 1032 -2.80 -27.12 9.70
N LEU A 1033 -3.66 -26.93 8.69
CA LEU A 1033 -5.11 -27.00 8.81
C LEU A 1033 -5.69 -28.14 7.96
N SER A 1034 -4.85 -29.01 7.37
CA SER A 1034 -5.28 -30.16 6.56
C SER A 1034 -6.07 -31.22 7.33
N TRP A 1035 -6.02 -31.21 8.67
CA TRP A 1035 -6.82 -32.05 9.57
C TRP A 1035 -8.22 -31.48 9.87
N LEU A 1036 -8.56 -30.32 9.29
CA LEU A 1036 -9.89 -29.69 9.37
C LEU A 1036 -10.63 -29.69 8.02
N LEU A 1037 -10.15 -30.49 7.05
CA LEU A 1037 -10.70 -30.67 5.70
C LEU A 1037 -10.99 -32.16 5.41
#